data_AF-A0A9Q4KVZ3-F1
#
_entry.id   AF-A0A9Q4KVZ3-F1
#
_cell.length_a   1.000
_cell.length_b   1.000
_cell.length_c   1.000
_cell.angle_alpha   90.00
_cell.angle_beta   90.00
_cell.angle_gamma   90.00
#
_symmetry.space_group_name_H-M   'P 1'
#
loop_
_entity.id
_entity.type
_entity.pdbx_description
1 polymer ?
#
loop_
_entity_poly.entity_id
_entity_poly.type
_entity_poly.pdbx_seq_one_letter_code
_entity_poly.pdbx_strand_id
1 'polypeptide(L)'
;MNQQRLIIAGIAIFVSILVLFGLLGDWFWFVAIGYEDVFLSILSIRVVLFVIATAVFFVFAYLNIRYAAKNAARIQGSPSDGFTIAVFFAGLIAFFTGLSISGAWETVFKYLNQAPFGLTDPIFGLDVGFYVFSLPFYNLILNLCIALFILTIILSSLPYLAGLPGNILRSKVFYRPEGGFPEEGEPEYGGNVTFAQTIKAFLPQLNALLFLTFATLAIRIWLARFDLLFSETGAVIGAGYTAVHVTLPLFTILAVVAFLIGIGFLINEKFERFEVITYGIAAFVAIAFIGIVAGMVMQGLIVEPNELNLEEEYLNYNIQFTLASYDLDTADEAIFPVSYNLTAADIRENNATISNIRLWDWRPLKTTYEQLQLFRTYYDFNDVDVDRYYFDGTYKEVLVSAREMNIEGLQPQAQTWVNTHLIYTHGYGAVMNPVDEVTDDGLPVFYLKDIPATSPYLTLDEPRIYYGEKTGNYVVTATTTEEFDYPAGDQNAYHIYDGQGGVGMDNLVKRLIYAFKFGSVELLVSGSLTDDSKIMFHRNIEDRAQTIAPFLSYDADPYVVVADDRLYWIIDAYTTADRFPYSEPFYVSAVGGQRLNYIRNSVKVVIDAYNGDITYYVVDPEDPLVRTYDNIFPGFFKEFAEMPDALKSHVRYPQGLFQVQADIYSTYHMKDPRVFYNREDAWVIPDEIYRGSRQQMEPYYVIMDLPGEESEEFIQMIPFTPRNKENMIGWMAARSDGASYGSLVVYQFSKQELTYGPMQIEARIDQDTEISQDITLWSQSGSSVLRGNTLVIPIEDSIIYVEPLYLEATEKGTLPQLKRVIVAYGDRLTMQDTLGEALAVIFSGETGDISDTGEAGPGDLPPVSRDDLEKLARIAELYDLASQALNDGDLGLYQKYFDEIGTVAAS
;
A
#
# COMPACT_ATOMS: atom_id res chain seq x y z
N MET A 1 -49.33 12.08 26.52
CA MET A 1 -47.92 11.78 26.18
C MET A 1 -47.83 11.74 24.65
N ASN A 2 -47.14 12.71 24.02
CA ASN A 2 -47.28 13.01 22.58
C ASN A 2 -46.80 11.87 21.67
N GLN A 3 -47.55 11.56 20.60
CA GLN A 3 -47.20 10.57 19.56
C GLN A 3 -45.75 10.73 19.03
N GLN A 4 -45.26 11.97 18.91
CA GLN A 4 -43.88 12.25 18.53
C GLN A 4 -42.83 11.66 19.49
N ARG A 5 -43.09 11.66 20.81
CA ARG A 5 -42.16 11.05 21.80
C ARG A 5 -42.15 9.53 21.69
N LEU A 6 -43.28 8.92 21.36
CA LEU A 6 -43.38 7.48 21.12
C LEU A 6 -42.64 7.09 19.84
N ILE A 7 -42.75 7.88 18.77
CA ILE A 7 -42.01 7.67 17.52
C ILE A 7 -40.49 7.79 17.76
N ILE A 8 -40.04 8.84 18.45
CA ILE A 8 -38.61 9.02 18.78
C ILE A 8 -38.09 7.88 19.65
N ALA A 9 -38.84 7.49 20.68
CA ALA A 9 -38.46 6.35 21.52
C ALA A 9 -38.41 5.04 20.72
N GLY A 10 -39.37 4.82 19.81
CA GLY A 10 -39.40 3.68 18.91
C GLY A 10 -38.18 3.64 17.98
N ILE A 11 -37.83 4.77 17.36
CA ILE A 11 -36.63 4.88 16.51
C ILE A 11 -35.36 4.62 17.32
N ALA A 12 -35.23 5.21 18.52
CA ALA A 12 -34.06 5.02 19.36
C ALA A 12 -33.89 3.56 19.80
N ILE A 13 -34.99 2.89 20.18
CA ILE A 13 -34.98 1.46 20.51
C ILE A 13 -34.60 0.64 19.29
N PHE A 14 -35.19 0.93 18.13
CA PHE A 14 -34.88 0.25 16.88
C PHE A 14 -33.40 0.36 16.56
N VAL A 15 -32.84 1.58 16.51
CA VAL A 15 -31.40 1.83 16.28
C VAL A 15 -30.53 1.14 17.32
N SER A 16 -30.93 1.12 18.60
CA SER A 16 -30.17 0.42 19.65
C SER A 16 -30.13 -1.09 19.41
N ILE A 17 -31.23 -1.68 18.96
CA ILE A 17 -31.30 -3.10 18.58
C ILE A 17 -30.41 -3.36 17.35
N LEU A 18 -30.42 -2.46 16.34
CA LEU A 18 -29.54 -2.59 15.17
C LEU A 18 -28.07 -2.70 15.58
N VAL A 19 -27.62 -1.76 16.41
CA VAL A 19 -26.24 -1.70 16.89
C VAL A 19 -25.91 -2.93 17.73
N LEU A 20 -26.81 -3.34 18.62
CA LEU A 20 -26.62 -4.52 19.46
C LEU A 20 -26.51 -5.81 18.64
N PHE A 21 -27.37 -5.99 17.63
CA PHE A 21 -27.34 -7.19 16.79
C PHE A 21 -26.07 -7.22 15.92
N GLY A 22 -25.62 -6.08 15.40
CA GLY A 22 -24.33 -5.97 14.73
C GLY A 22 -23.18 -6.41 15.63
N LEU A 23 -23.08 -5.79 16.82
CA LEU A 23 -22.02 -6.09 17.80
C LEU A 23 -22.03 -7.55 18.26
N LEU A 24 -23.21 -8.15 18.49
CA LEU A 24 -23.31 -9.56 18.87
C LEU A 24 -22.90 -10.49 17.72
N GLY A 25 -23.29 -10.15 16.48
CA GLY A 25 -22.90 -10.91 15.29
C GLY A 25 -21.39 -10.91 15.06
N ASP A 26 -20.73 -9.78 15.30
CA ASP A 26 -19.27 -9.64 15.24
C ASP A 26 -18.61 -10.38 16.40
N TRP A 27 -19.10 -10.21 17.63
CA TRP A 27 -18.56 -10.89 18.81
C TRP A 27 -18.57 -12.42 18.65
N PHE A 28 -19.68 -13.00 18.20
CA PHE A 28 -19.75 -14.45 17.95
C PHE A 28 -18.76 -14.93 16.88
N TRP A 29 -18.44 -14.08 15.90
CA TRP A 29 -17.43 -14.38 14.90
C TRP A 29 -16.02 -14.35 15.49
N PHE A 30 -15.68 -13.31 16.24
CA PHE A 30 -14.39 -13.23 16.95
C PHE A 30 -14.16 -14.39 17.92
N VAL A 31 -15.22 -14.85 18.61
CA VAL A 31 -15.18 -16.05 19.45
C VAL A 31 -14.89 -17.30 18.62
N ALA A 32 -15.55 -17.45 17.47
CA ALA A 32 -15.39 -18.65 16.62
C ALA A 32 -13.97 -18.78 16.04
N ILE A 33 -13.29 -17.67 15.77
CA ILE A 33 -11.93 -17.64 15.20
C ILE A 33 -10.82 -17.53 16.26
N GLY A 34 -11.16 -17.42 17.55
CA GLY A 34 -10.17 -17.34 18.64
C GLY A 34 -9.56 -15.97 18.91
N TYR A 35 -10.13 -14.88 18.38
CA TYR A 35 -9.63 -13.50 18.56
C TYR A 35 -10.56 -12.63 19.44
N GLU A 36 -11.33 -13.25 20.35
CA GLU A 36 -12.26 -12.57 21.26
C GLU A 36 -11.58 -11.45 22.07
N ASP A 37 -10.36 -11.68 22.55
CA ASP A 37 -9.62 -10.73 23.38
C ASP A 37 -9.32 -9.41 22.64
N VAL A 38 -9.04 -9.45 21.35
CA VAL A 38 -8.82 -8.25 20.53
C VAL A 38 -10.10 -7.44 20.44
N PHE A 39 -11.22 -8.09 20.11
CA PHE A 39 -12.53 -7.44 20.01
C PHE A 39 -12.96 -6.81 21.34
N LEU A 40 -12.86 -7.56 22.45
CA LEU A 40 -13.23 -7.06 23.77
C LEU A 40 -12.30 -5.94 24.24
N SER A 41 -11.01 -6.00 23.93
CA SER A 41 -10.05 -4.95 24.26
C SER A 41 -10.38 -3.65 23.52
N ILE A 42 -10.59 -3.70 22.20
CA ILE A 42 -10.98 -2.54 21.40
C ILE A 42 -12.35 -2.00 21.85
N LEU A 43 -13.34 -2.87 22.03
CA LEU A 43 -14.68 -2.45 22.44
C LEU A 43 -14.67 -1.82 23.83
N SER A 44 -13.96 -2.41 24.79
CA SER A 44 -13.89 -1.91 26.17
C SER A 44 -13.25 -0.53 26.23
N ILE A 45 -12.12 -0.30 25.54
CA ILE A 45 -11.50 1.03 25.53
C ILE A 45 -12.39 2.06 24.83
N ARG A 46 -13.07 1.69 23.73
CA ARG A 46 -14.02 2.58 23.04
C ARG A 46 -15.15 3.01 23.98
N VAL A 47 -15.72 2.06 24.73
CA VAL A 47 -16.76 2.34 25.74
C VAL A 47 -16.22 3.20 26.88
N VAL A 48 -15.04 2.89 27.41
CA VAL A 48 -14.40 3.68 28.48
C VAL A 48 -14.15 5.12 28.03
N LEU A 49 -13.56 5.32 26.85
CA LEU A 49 -13.31 6.63 26.27
C LEU A 49 -14.60 7.40 26.00
N PHE A 50 -15.62 6.74 25.44
CA PHE A 50 -16.94 7.32 25.25
C PHE A 50 -17.52 7.83 26.58
N VAL A 51 -17.56 6.98 27.61
CA VAL A 51 -18.13 7.33 28.92
C VAL A 51 -17.35 8.45 29.58
N ILE A 52 -16.01 8.38 29.59
CA ILE A 52 -15.16 9.39 30.22
C ILE A 52 -15.32 10.73 29.50
N ALA A 53 -15.20 10.78 28.17
CA ALA A 53 -15.30 12.02 27.43
C ALA A 53 -16.69 12.66 27.53
N THR A 54 -17.76 11.87 27.41
CA THR A 54 -19.14 12.36 27.61
C THR A 54 -19.35 12.86 29.04
N ALA A 55 -18.90 12.12 30.05
CA ALA A 55 -19.07 12.52 31.45
C ALA A 55 -18.29 13.79 31.78
N VAL A 56 -17.01 13.87 31.39
CA VAL A 56 -16.16 15.05 31.61
C VAL A 56 -16.77 16.27 30.93
N PHE A 57 -17.17 16.15 29.66
CA PHE A 57 -17.78 17.26 28.93
C PHE A 57 -19.10 17.69 29.57
N PHE A 58 -20.02 16.74 29.79
CA PHE A 58 -21.35 17.04 30.31
C PHE A 58 -21.29 17.63 31.72
N VAL A 59 -20.51 17.04 32.63
CA VAL A 59 -20.39 17.53 34.01
C VAL A 59 -19.78 18.93 34.01
N PHE A 60 -18.70 19.16 33.27
CA PHE A 60 -18.07 20.47 33.20
C PHE A 60 -19.03 21.53 32.61
N ALA A 61 -19.68 21.23 31.48
CA ALA A 61 -20.64 22.14 30.85
C ALA A 61 -21.87 22.38 31.73
N TYR A 62 -22.45 21.33 32.33
CA TYR A 62 -23.61 21.42 33.21
C TYR A 62 -23.35 22.30 34.44
N LEU A 63 -22.21 22.12 35.10
CA LEU A 63 -21.84 22.94 36.26
C LEU A 63 -21.72 24.42 35.88
N ASN A 64 -21.11 24.71 34.73
CA ASN A 64 -21.00 26.07 34.20
C ASN A 64 -22.34 26.66 33.77
N ILE A 65 -23.18 25.91 33.05
CA ILE A 65 -24.54 26.34 32.64
C ILE A 65 -25.42 26.56 33.87
N ARG A 66 -25.31 25.72 34.90
CA ARG A 66 -26.05 25.87 36.16
C ARG A 66 -25.60 27.13 36.91
N TYR A 67 -24.30 27.39 36.96
CA TYR A 67 -23.75 28.63 37.53
C TYR A 67 -24.27 29.86 36.76
N ALA A 68 -24.21 29.82 35.42
CA ALA A 68 -24.74 30.85 34.53
C ALA A 68 -26.22 31.13 34.77
N ALA A 69 -27.05 30.09 34.79
CA ALA A 69 -28.49 30.21 34.98
C ALA A 69 -28.86 30.75 36.36
N LYS A 70 -28.14 30.35 37.42
CA LYS A 70 -28.34 30.89 38.77
C LYS A 70 -28.03 32.38 38.85
N ASN A 71 -26.95 32.81 38.20
CA ASN A 71 -26.56 34.22 38.17
C ASN A 71 -27.48 35.05 37.27
N ALA A 72 -27.88 34.52 36.11
CA ALA A 72 -28.86 35.14 35.23
C ALA A 72 -30.21 35.34 35.94
N ALA A 73 -30.71 34.32 36.66
CA ALA A 73 -31.97 34.40 37.40
C ALA A 73 -31.96 35.44 38.53
N ARG A 74 -30.81 35.65 39.19
CA ARG A 74 -30.65 36.71 40.20
C ARG A 74 -30.86 38.11 39.64
N ILE A 75 -30.55 38.32 38.36
CA ILE A 75 -30.61 39.63 37.70
C ILE A 75 -31.93 39.81 36.97
N GLN A 76 -32.44 38.74 36.37
CA GLN A 76 -33.69 38.71 35.61
C GLN A 76 -34.93 38.60 36.51
N GLY A 77 -34.78 38.24 37.80
CA GLY A 77 -35.89 38.11 38.75
C GLY A 77 -36.75 36.85 38.55
N SER A 78 -36.45 36.01 37.56
CA SER A 78 -37.15 34.76 37.26
C SER A 78 -36.18 33.65 36.84
N PRO A 79 -36.54 32.36 36.97
CA PRO A 79 -35.79 31.26 36.37
C PRO A 79 -35.61 31.48 34.85
N SER A 80 -34.43 31.12 34.33
CA SER A 80 -34.11 31.30 32.90
C SER A 80 -34.53 30.10 32.07
N ASP A 81 -35.39 30.31 31.08
CA ASP A 81 -35.82 29.28 30.11
C ASP A 81 -34.64 28.75 29.27
N GLY A 82 -33.56 29.52 29.15
CA GLY A 82 -32.34 29.14 28.45
C GLY A 82 -31.55 28.01 29.12
N PHE A 83 -31.78 27.74 30.41
CA PHE A 83 -31.12 26.65 31.15
C PHE A 83 -31.45 25.28 30.55
N THR A 84 -32.73 24.99 30.34
CA THR A 84 -33.19 23.68 29.83
C THR A 84 -32.67 23.42 28.42
N ILE A 85 -32.70 24.45 27.57
CA ILE A 85 -32.18 24.39 26.20
C ILE A 85 -30.66 24.16 26.22
N ALA A 86 -29.92 24.92 27.03
CA ALA A 86 -28.47 24.78 27.14
C ALA A 86 -28.05 23.41 27.65
N VAL A 87 -28.75 22.86 28.66
CA VAL A 87 -28.46 21.50 29.19
C VAL A 87 -28.79 20.42 28.16
N PHE A 88 -29.87 20.56 27.39
CA PHE A 88 -30.20 19.64 26.31
C PHE A 88 -29.09 19.61 25.25
N PHE A 89 -28.66 20.77 24.77
CA PHE A 89 -27.55 20.85 23.81
C PHE A 89 -26.21 20.41 24.42
N ALA A 90 -25.96 20.67 25.70
CA ALA A 90 -24.78 20.17 26.39
C ALA A 90 -24.75 18.64 26.40
N GLY A 91 -25.88 17.98 26.68
CA GLY A 91 -26.01 16.52 26.61
C GLY A 91 -25.79 15.97 25.20
N LEU A 92 -26.38 16.62 24.19
CA LEU A 92 -26.21 16.23 22.79
C LEU A 92 -24.74 16.36 22.33
N ILE A 93 -24.12 17.50 22.61
CA ILE A 93 -22.71 17.74 22.27
C ILE A 93 -21.81 16.78 23.05
N ALA A 94 -22.03 16.57 24.34
CA ALA A 94 -21.25 15.62 25.13
C ALA A 94 -21.33 14.19 24.59
N PHE A 95 -22.50 13.76 24.11
CA PHE A 95 -22.69 12.46 23.48
C PHE A 95 -21.87 12.35 22.18
N PHE A 96 -21.96 13.33 21.29
CA PHE A 96 -21.18 13.33 20.04
C PHE A 96 -19.68 13.48 20.27
N THR A 97 -19.26 14.26 21.27
CA THR A 97 -17.86 14.34 21.69
C THR A 97 -17.37 13.00 22.21
N GLY A 98 -18.16 12.30 23.04
CA GLY A 98 -17.82 10.95 23.48
C GLY A 98 -17.68 9.97 22.32
N LEU A 99 -18.60 10.03 21.35
CA LEU A 99 -18.55 9.18 20.17
C LEU A 99 -17.29 9.47 19.33
N SER A 100 -16.96 10.74 19.12
CA SER A 100 -15.76 11.15 18.40
C SER A 100 -14.48 10.69 19.10
N ILE A 101 -14.36 10.86 20.42
CA ILE A 101 -13.18 10.44 21.19
C ILE A 101 -13.06 8.91 21.27
N SER A 102 -14.18 8.18 21.27
CA SER A 102 -14.15 6.72 21.21
C SER A 102 -13.48 6.20 19.93
N GLY A 103 -13.55 6.95 18.83
CA GLY A 103 -12.85 6.62 17.58
C GLY A 103 -11.32 6.73 17.69
N ALA A 104 -10.79 7.50 18.64
CA ALA A 104 -9.35 7.69 18.86
C ALA A 104 -8.74 6.63 19.81
N TRP A 105 -9.36 5.44 19.88
CA TRP A 105 -8.92 4.34 20.75
C TRP A 105 -7.46 3.96 20.51
N GLU A 106 -7.03 3.93 19.26
CA GLU A 106 -5.68 3.53 18.86
C GLU A 106 -4.64 4.53 19.36
N THR A 107 -4.89 5.84 19.22
CA THR A 107 -4.01 6.90 19.76
C THR A 107 -3.81 6.77 21.27
N VAL A 108 -4.88 6.44 22.01
CA VAL A 108 -4.79 6.27 23.46
C VAL A 108 -4.03 5.00 23.83
N PHE A 109 -4.32 3.88 23.15
CA PHE A 109 -3.61 2.62 23.41
C PHE A 109 -2.13 2.68 23.07
N LYS A 110 -1.78 3.28 21.92
CA LYS A 110 -0.39 3.53 21.53
C LYS A 110 0.36 4.35 22.58
N TYR A 111 -0.24 5.43 23.08
CA TYR A 111 0.37 6.24 24.14
C TYR A 111 0.59 5.47 25.46
N LEU A 112 -0.37 4.64 25.86
CA LEU A 112 -0.29 3.91 27.13
C LEU A 112 0.71 2.74 27.09
N ASN A 113 0.98 2.17 25.91
CA ASN A 113 1.78 0.95 25.73
C ASN A 113 3.01 1.14 24.83
N GLN A 114 3.41 2.39 24.60
CA GLN A 114 4.49 2.77 23.69
C GLN A 114 5.81 2.04 23.96
N ALA A 115 6.40 1.50 22.90
CA ALA A 115 7.79 1.04 22.89
C ALA A 115 8.72 2.16 22.39
N PRO A 116 9.96 2.27 22.90
CA PRO A 116 10.92 3.26 22.41
C PRO A 116 11.40 2.90 21.00
N PHE A 117 11.64 3.92 20.17
CA PHE A 117 12.28 3.72 18.86
C PHE A 117 13.78 3.54 18.95
N GLY A 118 14.42 4.08 20.00
CA GLY A 118 15.88 4.02 20.15
C GLY A 118 16.62 5.06 19.29
N LEU A 119 15.89 5.85 18.50
CA LEU A 119 16.39 6.97 17.72
C LEU A 119 15.84 8.28 18.30
N THR A 120 16.72 9.26 18.53
CA THR A 120 16.35 10.56 19.11
C THR A 120 16.45 11.69 18.10
N ASP A 121 15.48 12.59 18.09
CA ASP A 121 15.50 13.77 17.23
C ASP A 121 16.67 14.73 17.60
N PRO A 122 17.33 15.34 16.61
CA PRO A 122 18.53 16.15 16.85
C PRO A 122 18.24 17.54 17.45
N ILE A 123 17.01 18.04 17.38
CA ILE A 123 16.66 19.42 17.80
C ILE A 123 16.21 19.49 19.26
N PHE A 124 15.38 18.53 19.68
CA PHE A 124 14.76 18.47 21.01
C PHE A 124 15.32 17.33 21.88
N GLY A 125 16.02 16.35 21.29
CA GLY A 125 16.61 15.22 22.01
C GLY A 125 15.58 14.23 22.56
N LEU A 126 14.41 14.13 21.92
CA LEU A 126 13.32 13.24 22.27
C LEU A 126 13.35 12.01 21.36
N ASP A 127 13.00 10.84 21.91
CA ASP A 127 12.82 9.62 21.13
C ASP A 127 11.73 9.81 20.07
N VAL A 128 11.89 9.22 18.88
CA VAL A 128 10.89 9.25 17.80
C VAL A 128 9.51 8.80 18.28
N GLY A 129 9.42 7.88 19.25
CA GLY A 129 8.19 7.44 19.89
C GLY A 129 7.39 8.58 20.55
N PHE A 130 8.03 9.68 20.97
CA PHE A 130 7.30 10.87 21.41
C PHE A 130 6.41 11.44 20.29
N TYR A 131 6.89 11.48 19.06
CA TYR A 131 6.21 12.07 17.91
C TYR A 131 5.14 11.15 17.35
N VAL A 132 5.41 9.84 17.34
CA VAL A 132 4.49 8.82 16.83
C VAL A 132 3.37 8.50 17.84
N PHE A 133 3.66 8.51 19.15
CA PHE A 133 2.71 8.08 20.18
C PHE A 133 2.20 9.20 21.07
N SER A 134 3.11 9.97 21.67
CA SER A 134 2.75 10.94 22.73
C SER A 134 2.16 12.25 22.20
N LEU A 135 2.73 12.81 21.14
CA LEU A 135 2.30 14.07 20.55
C LEU A 135 0.86 14.01 20.01
N PRO A 136 0.43 12.96 19.27
CA PRO A 136 -0.97 12.81 18.87
C PRO A 136 -1.92 12.73 20.05
N PHE A 137 -1.56 12.03 21.13
CA PHE A 137 -2.36 11.95 22.34
C PHE A 137 -2.51 13.31 23.04
N TYR A 138 -1.43 14.07 23.19
CA TYR A 138 -1.51 15.42 23.77
C TYR A 138 -2.35 16.36 22.89
N ASN A 139 -2.20 16.28 21.57
CA ASN A 139 -3.01 17.05 20.63
C ASN A 139 -4.50 16.68 20.72
N LEU A 140 -4.83 15.39 20.88
CA LEU A 140 -6.20 14.92 21.12
C LEU A 140 -6.81 15.56 22.37
N ILE A 141 -6.08 15.55 23.50
CA ILE A 141 -6.54 16.17 24.75
C ILE A 141 -6.71 17.68 24.60
N LEU A 142 -5.75 18.38 24.00
CA LEU A 142 -5.81 19.82 23.84
C LEU A 142 -6.96 20.26 22.92
N ASN A 143 -7.21 19.52 21.84
CA ASN A 143 -8.35 19.76 20.96
C ASN A 143 -9.68 19.56 21.69
N LEU A 144 -9.79 18.52 22.51
CA LEU A 144 -10.95 18.28 23.37
C LEU A 144 -11.15 19.41 24.38
N CYS A 145 -10.09 19.87 25.06
CA CYS A 145 -10.15 20.95 26.03
C CYS A 145 -10.58 22.29 25.40
N ILE A 146 -10.00 22.65 24.24
CA ILE A 146 -10.38 23.87 23.52
C ILE A 146 -11.87 23.81 23.11
N ALA A 147 -12.31 22.70 22.52
CA ALA A 147 -13.70 22.50 22.14
C ALA A 147 -14.64 22.57 23.37
N LEU A 148 -14.26 21.91 24.47
CA LEU A 148 -14.99 21.95 25.74
C LEU A 148 -15.18 23.38 26.24
N PHE A 149 -14.11 24.18 26.30
CA PHE A 149 -14.19 25.54 26.84
C PHE A 149 -14.98 26.48 25.93
N ILE A 150 -14.74 26.46 24.61
CA ILE A 150 -15.45 27.32 23.65
C ILE A 150 -16.95 26.98 23.61
N LEU A 151 -17.30 25.70 23.52
CA LEU A 151 -18.70 25.28 23.50
C LEU A 151 -19.39 25.57 24.84
N THR A 152 -18.68 25.41 25.97
CA THR A 152 -19.20 25.78 27.28
C THR A 152 -19.46 27.30 27.39
N ILE A 153 -18.61 28.15 26.79
CA ILE A 153 -18.86 29.60 26.71
C ILE A 153 -20.17 29.87 25.95
N ILE A 154 -20.36 29.25 24.78
CA ILE A 154 -21.55 29.43 23.94
C ILE A 154 -22.80 28.97 24.70
N LEU A 155 -22.79 27.77 25.26
CA LEU A 155 -23.93 27.21 26.00
C LEU A 155 -24.25 28.01 27.26
N SER A 156 -23.22 28.46 27.99
CA SER A 156 -23.39 29.27 29.20
C SER A 156 -23.89 30.68 28.90
N SER A 157 -23.78 31.16 27.65
CA SER A 157 -24.37 32.45 27.25
C SER A 157 -25.89 32.38 27.10
N LEU A 158 -26.47 31.22 26.79
CA LEU A 158 -27.90 31.05 26.52
C LEU A 158 -28.81 31.47 27.69
N PRO A 159 -28.54 31.09 28.95
CA PRO A 159 -29.34 31.56 30.09
C PRO A 159 -29.33 33.09 30.27
N TYR A 160 -28.22 33.74 29.93
CA TYR A 160 -28.09 35.20 29.99
C TYR A 160 -28.85 35.88 28.85
N LEU A 161 -28.72 35.36 27.62
CA LEU A 161 -29.41 35.88 26.44
C LEU A 161 -30.94 35.72 26.56
N ALA A 162 -31.42 34.59 27.10
CA ALA A 162 -32.83 34.28 27.27
C ALA A 162 -33.65 35.38 27.97
N GLY A 163 -33.04 36.17 28.86
CA GLY A 163 -33.70 37.24 29.61
C GLY A 163 -33.71 38.62 28.97
N LEU A 164 -33.12 38.81 27.79
CA LEU A 164 -33.12 40.11 27.10
C LEU A 164 -34.52 40.46 26.55
N PRO A 165 -34.94 41.74 26.58
CA PRO A 165 -36.22 42.17 26.01
C PRO A 165 -36.22 42.00 24.48
N GLY A 166 -37.28 41.38 23.93
CA GLY A 166 -37.41 41.08 22.49
C GLY A 166 -37.00 39.67 22.07
N ASN A 167 -36.65 38.78 23.01
CA ASN A 167 -36.18 37.45 22.68
C ASN A 167 -37.30 36.51 22.18
N ILE A 168 -37.09 35.90 21.02
CA ILE A 168 -38.07 35.06 20.29
C ILE A 168 -38.46 33.82 21.11
N LEU A 169 -37.54 33.34 21.96
CA LEU A 169 -37.71 32.19 22.86
C LEU A 169 -38.80 32.40 23.91
N ARG A 170 -39.07 33.65 24.31
CA ARG A 170 -40.12 33.98 25.30
C ARG A 170 -41.53 33.94 24.70
N SER A 171 -41.67 33.87 23.37
CA SER A 171 -42.94 34.20 22.72
C SER A 171 -43.95 33.05 22.56
N LYS A 172 -43.59 31.75 22.49
CA LYS A 172 -44.59 30.71 22.12
C LYS A 172 -44.26 29.24 22.51
N VAL A 173 -44.16 28.85 23.79
CA VAL A 173 -44.04 27.41 24.13
C VAL A 173 -44.98 26.87 25.23
N PHE A 174 -45.61 27.70 26.07
CA PHE A 174 -46.61 27.20 27.02
C PHE A 174 -47.96 27.92 26.88
N TYR A 175 -48.74 27.48 25.89
CA TYR A 175 -50.17 27.77 25.83
C TYR A 175 -50.89 26.88 26.85
N ARG A 176 -51.38 27.46 27.94
CA ARG A 176 -52.32 26.83 28.87
C ARG A 176 -53.71 27.39 28.53
N PRO A 177 -54.65 26.62 27.95
CA PRO A 177 -56.00 27.11 27.75
C PRO A 177 -56.78 26.95 29.05
N GLU A 178 -57.44 28.02 29.47
CA GLU A 178 -58.85 28.10 29.91
C GLU A 178 -59.08 29.14 31.03
N GLY A 179 -59.82 30.19 30.67
CA GLY A 179 -60.88 30.78 31.51
C GLY A 179 -60.51 31.97 32.42
N GLY A 180 -60.79 33.20 31.96
CA GLY A 180 -60.99 34.37 32.84
C GLY A 180 -60.64 35.73 32.20
N PHE A 181 -61.65 36.57 31.96
CA PHE A 181 -61.55 37.98 31.53
C PHE A 181 -61.29 38.92 32.74
N PRO A 182 -60.81 40.16 32.53
CA PRO A 182 -59.61 40.73 33.14
C PRO A 182 -59.85 41.44 34.48
N GLU A 183 -58.86 41.43 35.36
CA GLU A 183 -58.72 42.41 36.44
C GLU A 183 -57.50 43.30 36.18
N GLU A 184 -57.74 44.61 36.23
CA GLU A 184 -56.76 45.68 36.22
C GLU A 184 -55.78 45.51 37.39
N GLY A 185 -54.60 45.05 37.04
CA GLY A 185 -53.39 45.21 37.81
C GLY A 185 -52.28 44.98 36.81
N GLU A 186 -51.64 46.05 36.35
CA GLU A 186 -50.41 45.93 35.59
C GLU A 186 -49.51 44.95 36.35
N PRO A 187 -49.11 43.81 35.76
CA PRO A 187 -48.02 43.09 36.34
C PRO A 187 -46.80 43.96 36.05
N GLU A 188 -46.41 44.74 37.05
CA GLU A 188 -45.12 45.40 37.17
C GLU A 188 -44.06 44.27 37.17
N TYR A 189 -43.82 43.68 35.99
CA TYR A 189 -42.77 42.70 35.77
C TYR A 189 -41.45 43.47 35.79
N GLY A 190 -40.96 43.65 37.01
CA GLY A 190 -39.71 44.30 37.33
C GLY A 190 -38.53 43.72 36.56
N GLY A 191 -37.76 44.64 35.99
CA GLY A 191 -36.42 44.39 35.44
C GLY A 191 -36.38 44.42 33.92
N ASN A 192 -36.41 45.61 33.32
CA ASN A 192 -35.76 45.81 32.01
C ASN A 192 -34.25 45.59 32.21
N VAL A 193 -33.82 44.33 32.28
CA VAL A 193 -32.40 43.97 32.37
C VAL A 193 -31.75 44.48 31.11
N THR A 194 -30.86 45.45 31.27
CA THR A 194 -30.12 45.99 30.14
C THR A 194 -29.06 44.99 29.68
N PHE A 195 -28.71 45.04 28.40
CA PHE A 195 -27.62 44.25 27.84
C PHE A 195 -26.31 44.41 28.65
N ALA A 196 -26.05 45.64 29.14
CA ALA A 196 -24.90 45.96 29.98
C ALA A 196 -24.90 45.21 31.34
N GLN A 197 -26.04 45.10 32.01
CA GLN A 197 -26.17 44.35 33.27
C GLN A 197 -25.97 42.85 33.05
N THR A 198 -26.44 42.33 31.92
CA THR A 198 -26.27 40.92 31.53
C THR A 198 -24.79 40.58 31.29
N ILE A 199 -24.07 41.42 30.55
CA ILE A 199 -22.63 41.24 30.30
C ILE A 199 -21.85 41.29 31.62
N LYS A 200 -22.10 42.28 32.48
CA LYS A 200 -21.34 42.45 33.73
C LYS A 200 -21.42 41.21 34.64
N ALA A 201 -22.55 40.51 34.61
CA ALA A 201 -22.76 39.31 35.40
C ALA A 201 -22.17 38.03 34.80
N PHE A 202 -22.13 37.95 33.47
CA PHE A 202 -21.47 36.85 32.77
C PHE A 202 -19.94 36.98 32.80
N LEU A 203 -19.44 38.21 32.94
CA LEU A 203 -18.03 38.55 32.79
C LEU A 203 -17.06 37.70 33.63
N PRO A 204 -17.28 37.40 34.93
CA PRO A 204 -16.36 36.58 35.71
C PRO A 204 -16.24 35.14 35.19
N GLN A 205 -17.37 34.54 34.82
CA GLN A 205 -17.42 33.20 34.25
C GLN A 205 -16.77 33.16 32.86
N LEU A 206 -17.07 34.17 32.03
CA LEU A 206 -16.47 34.32 30.72
C LEU A 206 -14.95 34.46 30.81
N ASN A 207 -14.45 35.31 31.71
CA ASN A 207 -13.02 35.49 31.96
C ASN A 207 -12.34 34.20 32.41
N ALA A 208 -12.96 33.41 33.29
CA ALA A 208 -12.41 32.13 33.73
C ALA A 208 -12.33 31.10 32.60
N LEU A 209 -13.38 30.99 31.77
CA LEU A 209 -13.38 30.09 30.62
C LEU A 209 -12.41 30.54 29.53
N LEU A 210 -12.28 31.84 29.29
CA LEU A 210 -11.29 32.42 28.39
C LEU A 210 -9.86 32.21 28.89
N PHE A 211 -9.61 32.32 30.21
CA PHE A 211 -8.33 31.94 30.79
C PHE A 211 -7.98 30.48 30.48
N LEU A 212 -8.90 29.54 30.74
CA LEU A 212 -8.68 28.12 30.42
C LEU A 212 -8.43 27.89 28.93
N THR A 213 -9.14 28.62 28.08
CA THR A 213 -8.96 28.56 26.62
C THR A 213 -7.59 29.05 26.20
N PHE A 214 -7.17 30.22 26.67
CA PHE A 214 -5.86 30.81 26.36
C PHE A 214 -4.69 30.05 27.00
N ALA A 215 -4.87 29.47 28.18
CA ALA A 215 -3.88 28.60 28.81
C ALA A 215 -3.69 27.31 28.00
N THR A 216 -4.79 26.71 27.52
CA THR A 216 -4.73 25.52 26.64
C THR A 216 -4.13 25.88 25.29
N LEU A 217 -4.46 27.05 24.73
CA LEU A 217 -3.86 27.57 23.52
C LEU A 217 -2.34 27.79 23.69
N ALA A 218 -1.90 28.30 24.84
CA ALA A 218 -0.48 28.46 25.13
C ALA A 218 0.25 27.11 25.12
N ILE A 219 -0.32 26.07 25.74
CA ILE A 219 0.24 24.71 25.70
C ILE A 219 0.24 24.17 24.26
N ARG A 220 -0.83 24.41 23.49
CA ARG A 220 -0.89 24.00 22.08
C ARG A 220 0.18 24.66 21.23
N ILE A 221 0.40 25.97 21.39
CA ILE A 221 1.48 26.69 20.69
C ILE A 221 2.85 26.17 21.13
N TRP A 222 3.00 25.80 22.41
CA TRP A 222 4.22 25.15 22.87
C TRP A 222 4.45 23.80 22.20
N LEU A 223 3.43 22.95 22.07
CA LEU A 223 3.56 21.66 21.36
C LEU A 223 3.76 21.82 19.85
N ALA A 224 3.22 22.89 19.24
CA ALA A 224 3.42 23.19 17.82
C ALA A 224 4.91 23.39 17.44
N ARG A 225 5.80 23.59 18.43
CA ARG A 225 7.25 23.58 18.23
C ARG A 225 7.75 22.24 17.70
N PHE A 226 7.16 21.13 18.16
CA PHE A 226 7.53 19.78 17.72
C PHE A 226 7.04 19.48 16.30
N ASP A 227 5.94 20.11 15.88
CA ASP A 227 5.44 19.96 14.51
C ASP A 227 6.38 20.57 13.45
N LEU A 228 7.36 21.41 13.86
CA LEU A 228 8.37 21.96 12.94
C LEU A 228 9.23 20.87 12.27
N LEU A 229 9.36 19.69 12.90
CA LEU A 229 10.14 18.57 12.35
C LEU A 229 9.44 17.88 11.17
N PHE A 230 8.22 18.28 10.83
CA PHE A 230 7.44 17.79 9.68
C PHE A 230 7.17 18.90 8.65
N SER A 231 7.88 20.03 8.75
CA SER A 231 7.65 21.18 7.88
C SER A 231 8.11 20.91 6.45
N GLU A 232 7.32 21.34 5.46
CA GLU A 232 7.62 21.19 4.02
C GLU A 232 8.14 22.48 3.38
N THR A 233 8.43 23.51 4.18
CA THR A 233 8.71 24.86 3.69
C THR A 233 10.16 25.09 3.24
N GLY A 234 11.06 24.13 3.47
CA GLY A 234 12.49 24.24 3.16
C GLY A 234 12.90 23.44 1.91
N ALA A 235 14.21 23.29 1.69
CA ALA A 235 14.76 22.45 0.63
C ALA A 235 14.39 20.96 0.76
N VAL A 236 14.14 20.52 1.99
CA VAL A 236 13.71 19.17 2.37
C VAL A 236 12.70 19.24 3.51
N ILE A 237 12.08 18.10 3.82
CA ILE A 237 11.19 17.93 4.97
C ILE A 237 11.97 18.06 6.27
N GLY A 238 11.44 18.85 7.20
CA GLY A 238 11.98 19.02 8.54
C GLY A 238 12.16 20.48 8.96
N ALA A 239 12.66 20.68 10.17
CA ALA A 239 12.98 22.01 10.66
C ALA A 239 14.34 22.45 10.08
N GLY A 240 14.31 23.36 9.09
CA GLY A 240 15.50 24.02 8.55
C GLY A 240 16.00 25.19 9.40
N TYR A 241 16.99 25.92 8.90
CA TYR A 241 17.69 26.97 9.64
C TYR A 241 16.75 28.07 10.17
N THR A 242 15.86 28.58 9.30
CA THR A 242 14.87 29.60 9.67
C THR A 242 13.90 29.09 10.73
N ALA A 243 13.49 27.83 10.64
CA ALA A 243 12.57 27.23 11.60
C ALA A 243 13.19 27.17 13.00
N VAL A 244 14.44 26.74 13.10
CA VAL A 244 15.15 26.61 14.38
C VAL A 244 15.51 27.98 14.99
N HIS A 245 15.97 28.93 14.19
CA HIS A 245 16.47 30.21 14.70
C HIS A 245 15.41 31.31 14.84
N VAL A 246 14.28 31.22 14.12
CA VAL A 246 13.23 32.25 14.12
C VAL A 246 11.89 31.69 14.59
N THR A 247 11.37 30.66 13.92
CA THR A 247 10.01 30.14 14.19
C THR A 247 9.90 29.50 15.57
N LEU A 248 10.92 28.74 15.98
CA LEU A 248 10.95 28.07 17.27
C LEU A 248 10.96 29.05 18.47
N PRO A 249 11.82 30.09 18.50
CA PRO A 249 11.71 31.17 19.49
C PRO A 249 10.37 31.93 19.41
N LEU A 250 9.84 32.18 18.21
CA LEU A 250 8.56 32.84 18.02
C LEU A 250 7.42 32.08 18.69
N PHE A 251 7.30 30.77 18.46
CA PHE A 251 6.31 29.93 19.14
C PHE A 251 6.49 29.93 20.66
N THR A 252 7.72 29.94 21.14
CA THR A 252 8.00 30.07 22.58
C THR A 252 7.46 31.39 23.14
N ILE A 253 7.72 32.52 22.47
CA ILE A 253 7.21 33.84 22.87
C ILE A 253 5.68 33.88 22.80
N LEU A 254 5.09 33.40 21.72
CA LEU A 254 3.64 33.38 21.54
C LEU A 254 2.94 32.51 22.59
N ALA A 255 3.51 31.37 22.97
CA ALA A 255 2.99 30.54 24.05
C ALA A 255 2.97 31.32 25.39
N VAL A 256 4.08 31.99 25.73
CA VAL A 256 4.16 32.82 26.95
C VAL A 256 3.15 33.97 26.90
N VAL A 257 3.06 34.69 25.77
CA VAL A 257 2.11 35.81 25.61
C VAL A 257 0.66 35.34 25.69
N ALA A 258 0.31 34.21 25.05
CA ALA A 258 -1.02 33.62 25.14
C ALA A 258 -1.37 33.27 26.60
N PHE A 259 -0.43 32.71 27.35
CA PHE A 259 -0.62 32.41 28.77
C PHE A 259 -0.82 33.69 29.61
N LEU A 260 -0.03 34.74 29.35
CA LEU A 260 -0.17 36.04 30.02
C LEU A 260 -1.51 36.72 29.69
N ILE A 261 -2.01 36.61 28.45
CA ILE A 261 -3.36 37.09 28.07
C ILE A 261 -4.41 36.32 28.88
N GLY A 262 -4.26 35.01 28.99
CA GLY A 262 -5.07 34.18 29.88
C GLY A 262 -5.11 34.74 31.29
N ILE A 263 -3.95 34.99 31.91
CA ILE A 263 -3.86 35.58 33.26
C ILE A 263 -4.56 36.95 33.30
N GLY A 264 -4.42 37.74 32.23
CA GLY A 264 -5.10 39.02 32.07
C GLY A 264 -6.63 38.92 32.21
N PHE A 265 -7.26 37.86 31.70
CA PHE A 265 -8.69 37.63 31.89
C PHE A 265 -9.06 37.44 33.37
N LEU A 266 -8.27 36.68 34.14
CA LEU A 266 -8.51 36.52 35.59
C LEU A 266 -8.33 37.84 36.36
N ILE A 267 -7.29 38.61 36.03
CA ILE A 267 -6.98 39.89 36.70
C ILE A 267 -8.03 40.97 36.37
N ASN A 268 -8.60 40.95 35.16
CA ASN A 268 -9.61 41.92 34.73
C ASN A 268 -10.85 41.94 35.64
N GLU A 269 -11.20 40.81 36.27
CA GLU A 269 -12.30 40.76 37.25
C GLU A 269 -12.09 41.73 38.43
N LYS A 270 -10.84 41.93 38.85
CA LYS A 270 -10.51 42.76 40.02
C LYS A 270 -10.20 44.21 39.68
N PHE A 271 -9.67 44.48 38.49
CA PHE A 271 -9.16 45.81 38.13
C PHE A 271 -9.98 46.53 37.05
N GLU A 272 -10.95 45.87 36.40
CA GLU A 272 -11.83 46.41 35.35
C GLU A 272 -11.06 47.11 34.19
N ARG A 273 -9.86 46.62 33.84
CA ARG A 273 -8.99 47.18 32.78
C ARG A 273 -9.01 46.34 31.51
N PHE A 274 -10.10 46.43 30.73
CA PHE A 274 -10.23 45.76 29.43
C PHE A 274 -9.13 46.12 28.44
N GLU A 275 -8.56 47.32 28.56
CA GLU A 275 -7.47 47.82 27.73
C GLU A 275 -6.26 46.87 27.73
N VAL A 276 -5.92 46.27 28.87
CA VAL A 276 -4.77 45.36 29.00
C VAL A 276 -4.96 44.10 28.16
N ILE A 277 -6.19 43.56 28.11
CA ILE A 277 -6.51 42.38 27.29
C ILE A 277 -6.50 42.75 25.82
N THR A 278 -7.08 43.90 25.43
CA THR A 278 -7.07 44.34 24.03
C THR A 278 -5.65 44.61 23.54
N TYR A 279 -4.79 45.22 24.36
CA TYR A 279 -3.37 45.40 24.04
C TYR A 279 -2.62 44.08 24.02
N GLY A 280 -2.95 43.14 24.91
CA GLY A 280 -2.36 41.80 24.90
C GLY A 280 -2.69 41.03 23.62
N ILE A 281 -3.96 40.99 23.20
CA ILE A 281 -4.38 40.36 21.94
C ILE A 281 -3.76 41.07 20.74
N ALA A 282 -3.77 42.41 20.71
CA ALA A 282 -3.13 43.19 19.65
C ALA A 282 -1.62 42.91 19.59
N ALA A 283 -0.95 42.79 20.74
CA ALA A 283 0.46 42.43 20.84
C ALA A 283 0.70 41.00 20.36
N PHE A 284 -0.15 40.03 20.71
CA PHE A 284 -0.05 38.66 20.21
C PHE A 284 -0.14 38.61 18.69
N VAL A 285 -1.14 39.28 18.10
CA VAL A 285 -1.30 39.37 16.65
C VAL A 285 -0.12 40.09 16.00
N ALA A 286 0.36 41.19 16.60
CA ALA A 286 1.51 41.92 16.10
C ALA A 286 2.80 41.08 16.16
N ILE A 287 3.06 40.37 17.25
CA ILE A 287 4.23 39.48 17.41
C ILE A 287 4.15 38.34 16.41
N ALA A 288 2.98 37.71 16.24
CA ALA A 288 2.78 36.65 15.26
C ALA A 288 3.06 37.15 13.84
N PHE A 289 2.51 38.32 13.48
CA PHE A 289 2.74 38.94 12.19
C PHE A 289 4.21 39.31 11.97
N ILE A 290 4.85 39.96 12.95
CA ILE A 290 6.28 40.30 12.90
C ILE A 290 7.13 39.04 12.76
N GLY A 291 6.80 37.98 13.48
CA GLY A 291 7.50 36.71 13.41
C GLY A 291 7.40 36.03 12.04
N ILE A 292 6.21 36.05 11.43
CA ILE A 292 6.00 35.58 10.05
C ILE A 292 6.84 36.41 9.06
N VAL A 293 6.82 37.75 9.19
CA VAL A 293 7.64 38.63 8.35
C VAL A 293 9.12 38.39 8.58
N ALA A 294 9.56 38.22 9.83
CA ALA A 294 10.95 37.93 10.17
C ALA A 294 11.41 36.59 9.58
N GLY A 295 10.55 35.56 9.62
CA GLY A 295 10.82 34.27 8.97
C GLY A 295 10.99 34.40 7.46
N MET A 296 10.09 35.11 6.77
CA MET A 296 10.22 35.38 5.34
C MET A 296 11.48 36.17 4.99
N VAL A 297 11.81 37.19 5.79
CA VAL A 297 13.03 37.99 5.60
C VAL A 297 14.28 37.14 5.83
N MET A 298 14.28 36.30 6.86
CA MET A 298 15.38 35.40 7.15
C MET A 298 15.58 34.39 6.02
N GLN A 299 14.49 33.77 5.55
CA GLN A 299 14.53 32.81 4.46
C GLN A 299 15.04 33.45 3.17
N GLY A 300 14.41 34.52 2.70
CA GLY A 300 14.73 35.11 1.39
C GLY A 300 16.01 35.93 1.33
N LEU A 301 16.46 36.54 2.44
CA LEU A 301 17.64 37.44 2.43
C LEU A 301 18.90 36.83 3.04
N ILE A 302 18.78 35.77 3.87
CA ILE A 302 19.92 35.17 4.56
C ILE A 302 20.08 33.70 4.19
N VAL A 303 19.01 32.91 4.25
CA VAL A 303 19.08 31.46 3.96
C VAL A 303 19.21 31.20 2.48
N GLU A 304 18.24 31.55 1.64
CA GLU A 304 18.25 31.27 0.19
C GLU A 304 19.55 31.71 -0.52
N PRO A 305 20.16 32.89 -0.24
CA PRO A 305 21.44 33.28 -0.85
C PRO A 305 22.64 32.42 -0.43
N ASN A 306 22.55 31.68 0.67
CA ASN A 306 23.60 30.84 1.24
C ASN A 306 23.04 29.50 1.76
N GLU A 307 22.07 28.94 1.04
CA GLU A 307 21.18 27.88 1.55
C GLU A 307 21.98 26.63 1.88
N LEU A 308 22.85 26.19 0.97
CA LEU A 308 23.66 24.99 1.17
C LEU A 308 24.47 25.02 2.47
N ASN A 309 25.13 26.15 2.81
CA ASN A 309 25.95 26.23 4.02
C ASN A 309 25.13 26.36 5.31
N LEU A 310 23.94 26.95 5.24
CA LEU A 310 23.08 27.12 6.42
C LEU A 310 22.16 25.93 6.65
N GLU A 311 21.82 25.19 5.60
CA GLU A 311 20.94 24.02 5.64
C GLU A 311 21.69 22.68 5.65
N GLU A 312 23.02 22.65 5.48
CA GLU A 312 23.86 21.42 5.41
C GLU A 312 23.54 20.42 6.54
N GLU A 313 23.43 20.90 7.77
CA GLU A 313 23.12 20.08 8.95
C GLU A 313 21.70 19.49 8.91
N TYR A 314 20.72 20.29 8.51
CA TYR A 314 19.31 19.86 8.44
C TYR A 314 19.04 18.94 7.25
N LEU A 315 19.75 19.14 6.14
CA LEU A 315 19.80 18.20 5.02
C LEU A 315 20.32 16.84 5.47
N ASN A 316 21.40 16.81 6.24
CA ASN A 316 21.93 15.55 6.79
C ASN A 316 20.93 14.85 7.74
N TYR A 317 20.20 15.60 8.57
CA TYR A 317 19.14 15.03 9.40
C TYR A 317 18.01 14.41 8.56
N ASN A 318 17.55 15.10 7.54
CA ASN A 318 16.55 14.57 6.62
C ASN A 318 17.03 13.30 5.89
N ILE A 319 18.27 13.28 5.38
CA ILE A 319 18.84 12.10 4.73
C ILE A 319 18.88 10.91 5.69
N GLN A 320 19.44 11.08 6.88
CA GLN A 320 19.58 9.99 7.86
C GLN A 320 18.23 9.47 8.36
N PHE A 321 17.30 10.36 8.69
CA PHE A 321 15.98 9.96 9.20
C PHE A 321 15.09 9.36 8.12
N THR A 322 15.23 9.79 6.85
CA THR A 322 14.52 9.16 5.73
C THR A 322 15.08 7.76 5.44
N LEU A 323 16.40 7.58 5.43
CA LEU A 323 16.98 6.25 5.25
C LEU A 323 16.55 5.31 6.39
N ALA A 324 16.61 5.78 7.64
CA ALA A 324 16.18 5.01 8.81
C ALA A 324 14.68 4.69 8.82
N SER A 325 13.80 5.59 8.36
CA SER A 325 12.35 5.34 8.41
C SER A 325 11.86 4.34 7.36
N TYR A 326 12.64 4.08 6.31
CA TYR A 326 12.35 3.13 5.23
C TYR A 326 13.26 1.89 5.23
N ASP A 327 14.08 1.71 6.27
CA ASP A 327 15.02 0.58 6.40
C ASP A 327 16.09 0.51 5.30
N LEU A 328 16.56 1.69 4.88
CA LEU A 328 17.55 1.84 3.81
C LEU A 328 18.95 2.22 4.36
N ASP A 329 19.07 2.53 5.65
CA ASP A 329 20.35 2.79 6.31
C ASP A 329 21.17 1.52 6.55
N THR A 330 20.52 0.35 6.50
CA THR A 330 21.12 -0.99 6.58
C THR A 330 21.42 -1.61 5.21
N ALA A 331 21.04 -0.95 4.11
CA ALA A 331 21.28 -1.47 2.76
C ALA A 331 22.77 -1.52 2.43
N ASP A 332 23.25 -2.70 2.00
CA ASP A 332 24.64 -2.93 1.64
C ASP A 332 24.93 -2.40 0.23
N GLU A 333 26.02 -1.65 0.08
CA GLU A 333 26.46 -1.14 -1.22
C GLU A 333 27.68 -1.91 -1.72
N ALA A 334 27.59 -2.47 -2.92
CA ALA A 334 28.67 -3.19 -3.58
C ALA A 334 28.96 -2.60 -4.97
N ILE A 335 30.24 -2.61 -5.39
CA ILE A 335 30.60 -2.27 -6.76
C ILE A 335 30.47 -3.53 -7.60
N PHE A 336 29.72 -3.45 -8.70
CA PHE A 336 29.60 -4.52 -9.69
C PHE A 336 30.41 -4.13 -10.94
N PRO A 337 31.59 -4.73 -11.14
CA PRO A 337 32.49 -4.38 -12.25
C PRO A 337 32.00 -5.06 -13.54
N VAL A 338 30.98 -4.47 -14.18
CA VAL A 338 30.43 -4.99 -15.44
C VAL A 338 31.55 -5.28 -16.43
N SER A 339 31.58 -6.51 -16.92
CA SER A 339 32.48 -6.99 -17.96
C SER A 339 31.67 -7.73 -19.04
N TYR A 340 32.27 -7.90 -20.23
CA TYR A 340 31.64 -8.57 -21.38
C TYR A 340 32.47 -9.78 -21.83
N ASN A 341 32.93 -10.58 -20.86
CA ASN A 341 33.75 -11.78 -21.09
C ASN A 341 33.03 -13.11 -20.79
N LEU A 342 31.71 -13.06 -20.57
CA LEU A 342 30.90 -14.25 -20.32
C LEU A 342 31.01 -15.26 -21.46
N THR A 343 31.27 -16.51 -21.09
CA THR A 343 31.49 -17.62 -22.00
C THR A 343 30.33 -18.61 -21.97
N ALA A 344 30.28 -19.52 -22.95
CA ALA A 344 29.33 -20.63 -22.93
C ALA A 344 29.52 -21.58 -21.73
N ALA A 345 30.69 -21.59 -21.08
CA ALA A 345 30.92 -22.38 -19.88
C ALA A 345 30.23 -21.77 -18.67
N ASP A 346 30.31 -20.45 -18.52
CA ASP A 346 29.72 -19.72 -17.40
C ASP A 346 28.18 -19.84 -17.40
N ILE A 347 27.57 -19.81 -18.59
CA ILE A 347 26.12 -20.09 -18.76
C ILE A 347 25.74 -21.49 -18.28
N ARG A 348 26.61 -22.49 -18.49
CA ARG A 348 26.35 -23.87 -18.04
C ARG A 348 26.58 -24.04 -16.53
N GLU A 349 27.52 -23.29 -15.97
CA GLU A 349 27.80 -23.29 -14.53
C GLU A 349 26.65 -22.63 -13.77
N ASN A 350 26.10 -21.54 -14.31
CA ASN A 350 24.95 -20.80 -13.79
C ASN A 350 23.59 -21.34 -14.28
N ASN A 351 23.49 -22.65 -14.56
CA ASN A 351 22.27 -23.22 -15.14
C ASN A 351 21.04 -23.08 -14.22
N ALA A 352 21.24 -23.02 -12.90
CA ALA A 352 20.15 -22.79 -11.95
C ALA A 352 19.47 -21.44 -12.19
N THR A 353 20.25 -20.37 -12.37
CA THR A 353 19.74 -19.04 -12.78
C THR A 353 19.07 -19.10 -14.15
N ILE A 354 19.75 -19.67 -15.16
CA ILE A 354 19.25 -19.72 -16.54
C ILE A 354 17.91 -20.46 -16.64
N SER A 355 17.79 -21.59 -15.94
CA SER A 355 16.56 -22.41 -15.90
C SER A 355 15.46 -21.81 -15.03
N ASN A 356 15.68 -20.65 -14.42
CA ASN A 356 14.66 -19.90 -13.67
C ASN A 356 14.41 -18.51 -14.28
N ILE A 357 14.97 -18.21 -15.46
CA ILE A 357 14.63 -16.98 -16.18
C ILE A 357 13.16 -17.04 -16.55
N ARG A 358 12.40 -16.06 -16.05
CA ARG A 358 10.94 -16.03 -16.15
C ARG A 358 10.46 -15.67 -17.56
N LEU A 359 10.28 -16.69 -18.40
CA LEU A 359 9.74 -16.54 -19.75
C LEU A 359 8.22 -16.26 -19.75
N TRP A 360 7.50 -16.69 -18.71
CA TRP A 360 6.07 -16.42 -18.51
C TRP A 360 5.83 -15.15 -17.67
N ASP A 361 5.20 -14.14 -18.26
CA ASP A 361 4.67 -12.98 -17.54
C ASP A 361 3.28 -13.33 -16.96
N TRP A 362 3.04 -12.94 -15.71
CA TRP A 362 1.81 -13.29 -14.98
C TRP A 362 0.52 -12.75 -15.66
N ARG A 363 0.60 -11.59 -16.32
CA ARG A 363 -0.54 -10.92 -16.96
C ARG A 363 -1.11 -11.68 -18.18
N PRO A 364 -0.32 -12.06 -19.22
CA PRO A 364 -0.81 -12.90 -20.30
C PRO A 364 -1.10 -14.34 -19.85
N LEU A 365 -0.35 -14.85 -18.85
CA LEU A 365 -0.56 -16.19 -18.33
C LEU A 365 -1.93 -16.38 -17.68
N LYS A 366 -2.44 -15.36 -16.96
CA LYS A 366 -3.80 -15.36 -16.41
C LYS A 366 -4.85 -15.69 -17.48
N THR A 367 -4.79 -15.03 -18.64
CA THR A 367 -5.70 -15.31 -19.77
C THR A 367 -5.56 -16.76 -20.25
N THR A 368 -4.32 -17.27 -20.31
CA THR A 368 -4.05 -18.65 -20.70
C THR A 368 -4.62 -19.66 -19.68
N TYR A 369 -4.51 -19.40 -18.38
CA TYR A 369 -5.15 -20.19 -17.33
C TYR A 369 -6.67 -20.17 -17.48
N GLU A 370 -7.26 -19.00 -17.72
CA GLU A 370 -8.70 -18.87 -17.96
C GLU A 370 -9.18 -19.72 -19.15
N GLN A 371 -8.44 -19.74 -20.27
CA GLN A 371 -8.85 -20.51 -21.44
C GLN A 371 -8.62 -22.02 -21.30
N LEU A 372 -7.51 -22.43 -20.67
CA LEU A 372 -7.11 -23.85 -20.61
C LEU A 372 -7.63 -24.59 -19.38
N GLN A 373 -7.90 -23.88 -18.28
CA GLN A 373 -8.15 -24.47 -16.97
C GLN A 373 -9.47 -24.03 -16.33
N LEU A 374 -10.19 -23.05 -16.89
CA LEU A 374 -11.59 -22.80 -16.53
C LEU A 374 -12.52 -23.68 -17.37
N PHE A 375 -12.97 -24.78 -16.78
CA PHE A 375 -13.96 -25.65 -17.41
C PHE A 375 -15.37 -25.05 -17.42
N ARG A 376 -15.65 -24.03 -16.59
CA ARG A 376 -16.99 -23.48 -16.31
C ARG A 376 -16.92 -21.99 -15.94
N THR A 377 -18.00 -21.25 -16.23
CA THR A 377 -18.07 -19.78 -16.04
C THR A 377 -18.18 -19.32 -14.59
N TYR A 378 -18.45 -20.23 -13.66
CA TYR A 378 -18.56 -19.94 -12.23
C TYR A 378 -17.25 -20.17 -11.47
N TYR A 379 -16.16 -20.52 -12.16
CA TYR A 379 -14.82 -20.42 -11.62
C TYR A 379 -14.10 -19.24 -12.27
N ASP A 380 -13.11 -18.72 -11.56
CA ASP A 380 -12.31 -17.60 -12.01
C ASP A 380 -10.92 -17.65 -11.35
N PHE A 381 -9.93 -17.02 -11.99
CA PHE A 381 -8.61 -16.80 -11.42
C PHE A 381 -8.50 -15.31 -11.11
N ASN A 382 -8.15 -14.96 -9.87
CA ASN A 382 -8.06 -13.55 -9.47
C ASN A 382 -6.81 -12.89 -10.09
N ASP A 383 -5.67 -13.55 -9.94
CA ASP A 383 -4.34 -13.13 -10.34
C ASP A 383 -3.44 -14.38 -10.56
N VAL A 384 -2.13 -14.17 -10.73
CA VAL A 384 -1.13 -15.25 -10.83
C VAL A 384 0.11 -14.83 -10.06
N ASP A 385 0.45 -15.61 -9.05
CA ASP A 385 1.56 -15.38 -8.14
C ASP A 385 2.87 -16.00 -8.60
N VAL A 386 3.99 -15.35 -8.25
CA VAL A 386 5.32 -15.95 -8.34
C VAL A 386 5.70 -16.56 -6.99
N ASP A 387 6.14 -17.82 -7.04
CA ASP A 387 6.63 -18.56 -5.87
C ASP A 387 7.74 -19.54 -6.30
N ARG A 388 8.27 -20.32 -5.36
CA ARG A 388 9.37 -21.25 -5.56
C ARG A 388 9.19 -22.55 -4.80
N TYR A 389 9.62 -23.65 -5.40
CA TYR A 389 9.52 -24.98 -4.81
C TYR A 389 10.78 -25.79 -5.12
N TYR A 390 11.01 -26.82 -4.32
CA TYR A 390 11.96 -27.87 -4.66
C TYR A 390 11.22 -29.02 -5.32
N PHE A 391 11.48 -29.26 -6.60
CA PHE A 391 10.99 -30.43 -7.33
C PHE A 391 12.14 -31.39 -7.58
N ASP A 392 12.07 -32.60 -7.02
CA ASP A 392 13.13 -33.62 -7.11
C ASP A 392 14.53 -33.10 -6.74
N GLY A 393 14.59 -32.16 -5.79
CA GLY A 393 15.84 -31.51 -5.34
C GLY A 393 16.31 -30.34 -6.19
N THR A 394 15.58 -29.97 -7.24
CA THR A 394 15.85 -28.79 -8.08
C THR A 394 15.05 -27.61 -7.58
N TYR A 395 15.72 -26.48 -7.31
CA TYR A 395 15.06 -25.24 -6.91
C TYR A 395 14.47 -24.54 -8.12
N LYS A 396 13.14 -24.36 -8.13
CA LYS A 396 12.40 -23.93 -9.32
C LYS A 396 11.41 -22.84 -8.98
N GLU A 397 11.46 -21.75 -9.74
CA GLU A 397 10.46 -20.70 -9.74
C GLU A 397 9.22 -21.15 -10.53
N VAL A 398 8.05 -20.89 -9.97
CA VAL A 398 6.76 -21.26 -10.54
C VAL A 398 5.79 -20.10 -10.49
N LEU A 399 4.81 -20.16 -11.38
CA LEU A 399 3.63 -19.31 -11.36
C LEU A 399 2.44 -20.13 -10.88
N VAL A 400 1.75 -19.65 -9.85
CA VAL A 400 0.63 -20.35 -9.21
C VAL A 400 -0.60 -19.46 -9.13
N SER A 401 -1.80 -20.04 -9.27
CA SER A 401 -3.05 -19.28 -9.15
C SER A 401 -4.15 -20.15 -8.57
N ALA A 402 -4.91 -19.58 -7.63
CA ALA A 402 -6.04 -20.23 -6.97
C ALA A 402 -7.29 -20.17 -7.85
N ARG A 403 -7.98 -21.30 -8.00
CA ARG A 403 -9.25 -21.35 -8.75
C ARG A 403 -10.42 -21.06 -7.82
N GLU A 404 -10.90 -19.83 -7.83
CA GLU A 404 -11.94 -19.36 -6.93
C GLU A 404 -13.35 -19.41 -7.53
N MET A 405 -14.36 -19.40 -6.66
CA MET A 405 -15.78 -19.39 -7.06
C MET A 405 -16.24 -17.98 -7.41
N ASN A 406 -16.74 -17.80 -8.63
CA ASN A 406 -17.34 -16.56 -9.11
C ASN A 406 -18.86 -16.71 -9.28
N ILE A 407 -19.61 -16.27 -8.27
CA ILE A 407 -21.07 -16.34 -8.24
C ILE A 407 -21.72 -15.44 -9.32
N GLU A 408 -21.06 -14.36 -9.71
CA GLU A 408 -21.55 -13.46 -10.75
C GLU A 408 -21.54 -14.12 -12.14
N GLY A 409 -20.70 -15.14 -12.32
CA GLY A 409 -20.63 -15.97 -13.53
C GLY A 409 -21.79 -16.98 -13.69
N LEU A 410 -22.67 -17.09 -12.70
CA LEU A 410 -23.91 -17.87 -12.81
C LEU A 410 -24.97 -17.12 -13.62
N GLN A 411 -25.84 -17.86 -14.31
CA GLN A 411 -26.99 -17.24 -14.98
C GLN A 411 -27.88 -16.50 -13.96
N PRO A 412 -28.44 -15.32 -14.29
CA PRO A 412 -29.25 -14.55 -13.34
C PRO A 412 -30.42 -15.33 -12.72
N GLN A 413 -31.03 -16.26 -13.46
CA GLN A 413 -32.11 -17.11 -12.97
C GLN A 413 -31.62 -18.19 -11.99
N ALA A 414 -30.33 -18.53 -12.03
CA ALA A 414 -29.67 -19.48 -11.15
C ALA A 414 -29.06 -18.81 -9.90
N GLN A 415 -29.01 -17.47 -9.83
CA GLN A 415 -28.55 -16.73 -8.63
C GLN A 415 -29.65 -16.67 -7.55
N THR A 416 -30.17 -17.84 -7.19
CA THR A 416 -31.13 -17.99 -6.08
C THR A 416 -30.38 -18.06 -4.74
N TRP A 417 -31.04 -17.70 -3.63
CA TRP A 417 -30.43 -17.77 -2.30
C TRP A 417 -29.84 -19.15 -1.99
N VAL A 418 -30.51 -20.24 -2.39
CA VAL A 418 -30.00 -21.60 -2.21
C VAL A 418 -28.71 -21.81 -2.99
N ASN A 419 -28.65 -21.37 -4.24
CA ASN A 419 -27.45 -21.55 -5.06
C ASN A 419 -26.28 -20.70 -4.54
N THR A 420 -26.52 -19.45 -4.18
CA THR A 420 -25.46 -18.51 -3.78
C THR A 420 -24.94 -18.77 -2.36
N HIS A 421 -25.74 -19.38 -1.49
CA HIS A 421 -25.37 -19.55 -0.08
C HIS A 421 -25.24 -20.99 0.40
N LEU A 422 -25.81 -21.98 -0.31
CA LEU A 422 -25.79 -23.40 0.10
C LEU A 422 -25.13 -24.34 -0.91
N ILE A 423 -25.12 -24.01 -2.22
CA ILE A 423 -24.60 -24.92 -3.25
C ILE A 423 -23.23 -24.46 -3.77
N TYR A 424 -23.12 -23.24 -4.32
CA TYR A 424 -21.88 -22.71 -4.87
C TYR A 424 -21.10 -21.97 -3.79
N THR A 425 -20.52 -22.73 -2.85
CA THR A 425 -19.96 -22.18 -1.62
C THR A 425 -18.45 -21.94 -1.68
N HIS A 426 -17.68 -22.71 -2.46
CA HIS A 426 -16.21 -22.70 -2.42
C HIS A 426 -15.57 -22.83 -3.81
N GLY A 427 -14.34 -22.31 -3.97
CA GLY A 427 -13.48 -22.57 -5.13
C GLY A 427 -12.81 -23.95 -5.04
N TYR A 428 -12.05 -24.35 -6.06
CA TYR A 428 -11.49 -25.70 -6.14
C TYR A 428 -10.12 -25.77 -6.83
N GLY A 429 -9.07 -25.99 -6.02
CA GLY A 429 -7.71 -26.27 -6.42
C GLY A 429 -6.93 -25.04 -6.88
N ALA A 430 -5.71 -25.28 -7.33
CA ALA A 430 -4.84 -24.28 -7.94
C ALA A 430 -4.30 -24.79 -9.28
N VAL A 431 -3.71 -23.89 -10.06
CA VAL A 431 -2.98 -24.19 -11.30
C VAL A 431 -1.55 -23.68 -11.15
N MET A 432 -0.58 -24.48 -11.59
CA MET A 432 0.84 -24.15 -11.46
C MET A 432 1.62 -24.54 -12.71
N ASN A 433 2.55 -23.69 -13.15
CA ASN A 433 3.58 -24.02 -14.15
C ASN A 433 4.95 -23.44 -13.75
N PRO A 434 6.07 -24.07 -14.12
CA PRO A 434 7.39 -23.46 -14.00
C PRO A 434 7.52 -22.28 -14.97
N VAL A 435 8.40 -21.34 -14.63
CA VAL A 435 8.49 -20.07 -15.36
C VAL A 435 9.18 -20.12 -16.72
N ASP A 436 9.95 -21.18 -16.99
CA ASP A 436 10.83 -21.32 -18.15
C ASP A 436 10.38 -22.40 -19.15
N GLU A 437 9.45 -23.29 -18.78
CA GLU A 437 9.01 -24.39 -19.66
C GLU A 437 7.81 -24.03 -20.53
N VAL A 438 7.86 -24.50 -21.78
CA VAL A 438 6.86 -24.24 -22.81
C VAL A 438 6.69 -25.48 -23.68
N THR A 439 5.45 -25.77 -24.09
CA THR A 439 5.16 -26.85 -25.04
C THR A 439 5.53 -26.46 -26.47
N ASP A 440 5.60 -27.43 -27.38
CA ASP A 440 5.85 -27.17 -28.82
C ASP A 440 4.87 -26.17 -29.46
N ASP A 441 3.66 -26.06 -28.90
CA ASP A 441 2.63 -25.12 -29.37
C ASP A 441 2.77 -23.70 -28.80
N GLY A 442 3.69 -23.47 -27.85
CA GLY A 442 3.88 -22.19 -27.17
C GLY A 442 2.99 -22.01 -25.93
N LEU A 443 2.53 -23.11 -25.31
CA LEU A 443 1.65 -23.08 -24.13
C LEU A 443 2.40 -23.49 -22.86
N PRO A 444 1.94 -23.12 -21.65
CA PRO A 444 2.62 -23.47 -20.41
C PRO A 444 2.56 -24.99 -20.15
N VAL A 445 3.64 -25.53 -19.57
CA VAL A 445 3.68 -26.90 -19.06
C VAL A 445 3.17 -26.90 -17.63
N PHE A 446 2.02 -27.52 -17.36
CA PHE A 446 1.46 -27.49 -16.01
C PHE A 446 2.06 -28.55 -15.07
N TYR A 447 2.50 -28.10 -13.89
CA TYR A 447 2.88 -28.93 -12.75
C TYR A 447 1.67 -29.23 -11.85
N LEU A 448 0.65 -28.38 -11.82
CA LEU A 448 -0.63 -28.63 -11.16
C LEU A 448 -1.76 -28.16 -12.09
N LYS A 449 -2.73 -29.03 -12.39
CA LYS A 449 -3.81 -28.74 -13.34
C LYS A 449 -5.09 -29.55 -13.13
N ASP A 450 -6.09 -29.23 -13.93
CA ASP A 450 -7.37 -29.91 -14.09
C ASP A 450 -8.30 -29.81 -12.87
N ILE A 451 -9.49 -30.40 -12.99
CA ILE A 451 -10.48 -30.56 -11.92
C ILE A 451 -11.04 -31.99 -11.98
N PRO A 452 -10.81 -32.85 -10.96
CA PRO A 452 -10.05 -32.58 -9.74
C PRO A 452 -8.56 -32.32 -10.03
N ALA A 453 -7.87 -31.63 -9.10
CA ALA A 453 -6.49 -31.23 -9.30
C ALA A 453 -5.57 -32.45 -9.40
N THR A 454 -4.65 -32.43 -10.37
CA THR A 454 -3.65 -33.47 -10.61
C THR A 454 -2.28 -32.85 -10.78
N SER A 455 -1.27 -33.50 -10.19
CA SER A 455 0.12 -33.10 -10.31
C SER A 455 1.04 -34.33 -10.30
N PRO A 456 2.13 -34.33 -11.06
CA PRO A 456 3.17 -35.35 -10.95
C PRO A 456 4.14 -35.09 -9.79
N TYR A 457 4.16 -33.88 -9.22
CA TYR A 457 5.17 -33.45 -8.23
C TYR A 457 4.59 -33.15 -6.84
N LEU A 458 3.33 -32.70 -6.79
CA LEU A 458 2.66 -32.26 -5.56
C LEU A 458 1.42 -33.11 -5.27
N THR A 459 1.05 -33.19 -4.00
CA THR A 459 -0.22 -33.74 -3.54
C THR A 459 -1.10 -32.60 -3.04
N LEU A 460 -2.40 -32.68 -3.31
CA LEU A 460 -3.39 -31.68 -2.90
C LEU A 460 -4.66 -32.42 -2.46
N ASP A 461 -4.66 -32.86 -1.21
CA ASP A 461 -5.72 -33.68 -0.63
C ASP A 461 -6.96 -32.84 -0.28
N GLU A 462 -6.77 -31.58 0.11
CA GLU A 462 -7.87 -30.63 0.35
C GLU A 462 -7.78 -29.42 -0.61
N PRO A 463 -8.38 -29.51 -1.80
CA PRO A 463 -8.34 -28.44 -2.80
C PRO A 463 -9.38 -27.33 -2.57
N ARG A 464 -10.31 -27.46 -1.62
CA ARG A 464 -11.46 -26.54 -1.52
C ARG A 464 -11.09 -25.20 -0.91
N ILE A 465 -11.54 -24.13 -1.56
CA ILE A 465 -11.25 -22.74 -1.19
C ILE A 465 -12.53 -22.10 -0.67
N TYR A 466 -12.75 -22.19 0.64
CA TYR A 466 -13.83 -21.46 1.32
C TYR A 466 -13.43 -20.02 1.63
N TYR A 467 -12.14 -19.73 1.77
CA TYR A 467 -11.59 -18.42 2.06
C TYR A 467 -10.55 -18.08 0.99
N GLY A 468 -10.75 -16.96 0.32
CA GLY A 468 -9.92 -16.50 -0.80
C GLY A 468 -10.33 -15.11 -1.27
N GLU A 469 -9.65 -14.52 -2.22
CA GLU A 469 -9.79 -13.12 -2.61
C GLU A 469 -11.17 -12.80 -3.21
N LYS A 470 -11.79 -13.73 -3.95
CA LYS A 470 -13.10 -13.52 -4.59
C LYS A 470 -14.29 -13.90 -3.71
N THR A 471 -14.06 -14.32 -2.46
CA THR A 471 -15.11 -14.83 -1.57
C THR A 471 -15.86 -13.73 -0.79
N GLY A 472 -16.54 -12.82 -1.50
CA GLY A 472 -17.25 -11.68 -0.88
C GLY A 472 -18.59 -11.99 -0.20
N ASN A 473 -19.21 -13.13 -0.52
CA ASN A 473 -20.56 -13.48 -0.03
C ASN A 473 -20.51 -14.40 1.19
N TYR A 474 -21.47 -14.24 2.12
CA TYR A 474 -21.66 -15.22 3.20
C TYR A 474 -22.17 -16.55 2.63
N VAL A 475 -21.82 -17.67 3.26
CA VAL A 475 -22.34 -19.01 2.94
C VAL A 475 -22.74 -19.74 4.21
N VAL A 476 -23.60 -20.75 4.07
CA VAL A 476 -23.97 -21.64 5.17
C VAL A 476 -23.62 -23.06 4.77
N THR A 477 -22.75 -23.68 5.55
CA THR A 477 -22.22 -25.02 5.32
C THR A 477 -22.77 -26.00 6.36
N ALA A 478 -22.44 -27.29 6.22
CA ALA A 478 -22.96 -28.36 7.07
C ALA A 478 -24.51 -28.34 7.13
N THR A 479 -25.14 -28.21 5.97
CA THR A 479 -26.61 -28.20 5.81
C THR A 479 -27.10 -29.53 5.25
N THR A 480 -28.42 -29.73 5.16
CA THR A 480 -28.97 -30.92 4.46
C THR A 480 -28.85 -30.82 2.94
N THR A 481 -28.44 -29.66 2.40
CA THR A 481 -28.18 -29.44 0.99
C THR A 481 -26.68 -29.62 0.74
N GLU A 482 -26.32 -30.57 -0.13
CA GLU A 482 -24.93 -30.80 -0.47
C GLU A 482 -24.36 -29.64 -1.31
N GLU A 483 -23.11 -29.30 -1.04
CA GLU A 483 -22.36 -28.23 -1.69
C GLU A 483 -21.79 -28.77 -3.00
N PHE A 484 -21.85 -27.97 -4.06
CA PHE A 484 -21.25 -28.33 -5.34
C PHE A 484 -19.73 -28.29 -5.22
N ASP A 485 -19.06 -29.38 -5.62
CA ASP A 485 -17.60 -29.52 -5.54
C ASP A 485 -16.98 -29.23 -6.91
N TYR A 486 -17.28 -30.08 -7.90
CA TYR A 486 -16.81 -29.92 -9.28
C TYR A 486 -17.63 -30.74 -10.31
N PRO A 487 -17.56 -30.43 -11.62
CA PRO A 487 -18.25 -31.24 -12.62
C PRO A 487 -17.50 -32.56 -12.87
N ALA A 488 -18.19 -33.69 -12.79
CA ALA A 488 -17.66 -35.04 -12.99
C ALA A 488 -18.36 -35.73 -14.17
N GLY A 489 -17.95 -35.38 -15.40
CA GLY A 489 -18.59 -35.87 -16.63
C GLY A 489 -20.00 -35.30 -16.82
N ASP A 490 -21.00 -36.19 -16.92
CA ASP A 490 -22.43 -35.83 -17.01
C ASP A 490 -23.07 -35.60 -15.62
N GLN A 491 -22.32 -35.85 -14.54
CA GLN A 491 -22.76 -35.65 -13.16
C GLN A 491 -21.92 -34.57 -12.47
N ASN A 492 -22.31 -34.19 -11.25
CA ASN A 492 -21.54 -33.31 -10.40
C ASN A 492 -21.05 -34.09 -9.18
N ALA A 493 -19.84 -33.79 -8.74
CA ALA A 493 -19.37 -34.15 -7.42
C ALA A 493 -19.91 -33.16 -6.39
N TYR A 494 -20.20 -33.66 -5.20
CA TYR A 494 -20.76 -32.89 -4.10
C TYR A 494 -19.99 -33.16 -2.82
N HIS A 495 -20.00 -32.17 -1.93
CA HIS A 495 -19.32 -32.19 -0.66
C HIS A 495 -20.24 -31.66 0.45
N ILE A 496 -20.03 -32.11 1.69
CA ILE A 496 -20.62 -31.48 2.86
C ILE A 496 -19.45 -31.07 3.73
N TYR A 497 -19.30 -29.77 3.97
CA TYR A 497 -18.23 -29.24 4.80
C TYR A 497 -18.15 -29.95 6.16
N ASP A 498 -16.96 -30.48 6.46
CA ASP A 498 -16.64 -31.18 7.71
C ASP A 498 -15.57 -30.46 8.55
N GLY A 499 -15.12 -29.28 8.09
CA GLY A 499 -14.11 -28.45 8.75
C GLY A 499 -14.64 -27.66 9.95
N GLN A 500 -13.76 -26.81 10.50
CA GLN A 500 -14.05 -26.06 11.72
C GLN A 500 -14.51 -24.62 11.49
N GLY A 501 -14.31 -24.07 10.30
CA GLY A 501 -14.61 -22.69 9.94
C GLY A 501 -16.08 -22.28 10.07
N GLY A 502 -16.30 -21.00 10.36
CA GLY A 502 -17.62 -20.38 10.46
C GLY A 502 -18.22 -20.38 11.87
N VAL A 503 -19.29 -19.60 12.05
CA VAL A 503 -20.03 -19.50 13.31
C VAL A 503 -21.15 -20.53 13.35
N GLY A 504 -21.21 -21.36 14.39
CA GLY A 504 -22.29 -22.34 14.55
C GLY A 504 -23.67 -21.69 14.69
N MET A 505 -24.65 -22.20 13.94
CA MET A 505 -26.05 -21.75 13.87
C MET A 505 -26.98 -22.60 14.74
N ASP A 506 -26.46 -23.00 15.90
CA ASP A 506 -27.03 -23.93 16.89
C ASP A 506 -28.31 -23.45 17.59
N ASN A 507 -28.69 -22.18 17.45
CA ASN A 507 -29.87 -21.64 18.11
C ASN A 507 -30.56 -20.51 17.34
N LEU A 508 -31.85 -20.32 17.65
CA LEU A 508 -32.71 -19.31 17.00
C LEU A 508 -32.22 -17.87 17.21
N VAL A 509 -31.49 -17.58 18.29
CA VAL A 509 -31.00 -16.22 18.57
C VAL A 509 -29.87 -15.87 17.59
N LYS A 510 -28.90 -16.77 17.38
CA LYS A 510 -27.85 -16.58 16.37
C LYS A 510 -28.45 -16.50 14.96
N ARG A 511 -29.40 -17.39 14.64
CA ARG A 511 -30.12 -17.34 13.36
C ARG A 511 -30.83 -16.00 13.15
N LEU A 512 -31.49 -15.45 14.18
CA LEU A 512 -32.13 -14.13 14.13
C LEU A 512 -31.13 -13.00 13.95
N ILE A 513 -30.00 -13.04 14.65
CA ILE A 513 -28.94 -12.03 14.55
C ILE A 513 -28.37 -12.01 13.14
N TYR A 514 -28.04 -13.16 12.56
CA TYR A 514 -27.48 -13.23 11.21
C TYR A 514 -28.51 -12.97 10.11
N ALA A 515 -29.76 -13.43 10.29
CA ALA A 515 -30.87 -13.03 9.43
C ALA A 515 -31.03 -11.51 9.38
N PHE A 516 -30.86 -10.84 10.53
CA PHE A 516 -30.87 -9.40 10.61
C PHE A 516 -29.64 -8.77 9.95
N LYS A 517 -28.43 -9.24 10.29
CA LYS A 517 -27.15 -8.72 9.79
C LYS A 517 -27.06 -8.76 8.27
N PHE A 518 -27.48 -9.87 7.65
CA PHE A 518 -27.43 -10.07 6.20
C PHE A 518 -28.75 -9.75 5.48
N GLY A 519 -29.79 -9.33 6.22
CA GLY A 519 -31.10 -9.05 5.64
C GLY A 519 -31.77 -10.26 4.98
N SER A 520 -31.47 -11.49 5.42
CA SER A 520 -31.97 -12.73 4.84
C SER A 520 -32.95 -13.45 5.77
N VAL A 521 -34.22 -13.52 5.37
CA VAL A 521 -35.27 -14.24 6.11
C VAL A 521 -35.06 -15.75 6.00
N GLU A 522 -34.44 -16.21 4.92
CA GLU A 522 -34.14 -17.62 4.64
C GLU A 522 -33.30 -18.26 5.75
N LEU A 523 -32.40 -17.51 6.40
CA LEU A 523 -31.63 -17.96 7.57
C LEU A 523 -32.50 -18.35 8.78
N LEU A 524 -33.75 -17.86 8.85
CA LEU A 524 -34.72 -18.22 9.90
C LEU A 524 -35.67 -19.35 9.51
N VAL A 525 -36.06 -19.41 8.23
CA VAL A 525 -37.19 -20.23 7.78
C VAL A 525 -36.78 -21.43 6.91
N SER A 526 -35.55 -21.45 6.40
CA SER A 526 -35.09 -22.54 5.53
C SER A 526 -35.01 -23.86 6.31
N GLY A 527 -35.64 -24.90 5.77
CA GLY A 527 -35.60 -26.25 6.32
C GLY A 527 -34.26 -26.97 6.12
N SER A 528 -33.33 -26.40 5.34
CA SER A 528 -32.01 -26.99 5.12
C SER A 528 -31.05 -26.80 6.30
N LEU A 529 -31.29 -25.80 7.16
CA LEU A 529 -30.39 -25.45 8.27
C LEU A 529 -30.63 -26.33 9.50
N THR A 530 -29.59 -27.07 9.90
CA THR A 530 -29.55 -27.92 11.09
C THR A 530 -28.86 -27.22 12.25
N ASP A 531 -28.83 -27.86 13.43
CA ASP A 531 -28.11 -27.31 14.60
C ASP A 531 -26.58 -27.36 14.41
N ASP A 532 -26.10 -28.22 13.48
CA ASP A 532 -24.68 -28.35 13.11
C ASP A 532 -24.25 -27.35 12.02
N SER A 533 -25.20 -26.67 11.37
CA SER A 533 -24.89 -25.74 10.28
C SER A 533 -24.02 -24.57 10.75
N LYS A 534 -23.10 -24.14 9.89
CA LYS A 534 -22.16 -23.05 10.19
C LYS A 534 -22.32 -21.93 9.17
N ILE A 535 -22.37 -20.68 9.63
CA ILE A 535 -22.37 -19.51 8.74
C ILE A 535 -20.95 -18.96 8.62
N MET A 536 -20.46 -18.84 7.39
CA MET A 536 -19.15 -18.27 7.08
C MET A 536 -19.32 -16.90 6.43
N PHE A 537 -18.61 -15.91 6.94
CA PHE A 537 -18.56 -14.53 6.45
C PHE A 537 -17.21 -13.89 6.84
N HIS A 538 -16.89 -12.72 6.28
CA HIS A 538 -15.50 -12.22 6.20
C HIS A 538 -14.60 -13.31 5.63
N ARG A 539 -14.98 -13.79 4.44
CA ARG A 539 -14.30 -14.89 3.75
C ARG A 539 -13.20 -14.37 2.83
N ASN A 540 -13.41 -13.20 2.23
CA ASN A 540 -12.33 -12.42 1.62
C ASN A 540 -11.19 -12.24 2.63
N ILE A 541 -10.00 -12.67 2.24
CA ILE A 541 -8.85 -12.83 3.12
C ILE A 541 -8.29 -11.50 3.62
N GLU A 542 -8.33 -10.45 2.79
CA GLU A 542 -7.94 -9.09 3.17
C GLU A 542 -8.94 -8.48 4.16
N ASP A 543 -10.24 -8.53 3.85
CA ASP A 543 -11.32 -8.06 4.74
C ASP A 543 -11.28 -8.78 6.09
N ARG A 544 -11.00 -10.09 6.07
CA ARG A 544 -10.82 -10.91 7.27
C ARG A 544 -9.63 -10.44 8.11
N ALA A 545 -8.46 -10.29 7.49
CA ALA A 545 -7.26 -9.85 8.18
C ALA A 545 -7.45 -8.44 8.76
N GLN A 546 -7.93 -7.50 7.95
CA GLN A 546 -8.19 -6.12 8.36
C GLN A 546 -9.26 -6.00 9.45
N THR A 547 -10.30 -6.85 9.42
CA THR A 547 -11.33 -6.85 10.47
C THR A 547 -10.76 -7.29 11.82
N ILE A 548 -9.84 -8.26 11.83
CA ILE A 548 -9.23 -8.79 13.06
C ILE A 548 -8.18 -7.82 13.61
N ALA A 549 -7.27 -7.36 12.76
CA ALA A 549 -6.21 -6.42 13.12
C ALA A 549 -6.29 -5.14 12.28
N PRO A 550 -7.24 -4.23 12.60
CA PRO A 550 -7.44 -2.98 11.85
C PRO A 550 -6.32 -1.94 12.05
N PHE A 551 -5.36 -2.23 12.93
CA PHE A 551 -4.23 -1.38 13.29
C PHE A 551 -2.96 -1.67 12.48
N LEU A 552 -2.98 -2.71 11.64
CA LEU A 552 -1.96 -2.98 10.62
C LEU A 552 -2.45 -2.48 9.25
N SER A 553 -1.52 -2.14 8.39
CA SER A 553 -1.77 -1.96 6.95
C SER A 553 -1.47 -3.28 6.24
N TYR A 554 -2.16 -3.59 5.16
CA TYR A 554 -1.98 -4.84 4.42
C TYR A 554 -1.55 -4.54 3.00
N ASP A 555 -0.69 -5.38 2.44
CA ASP A 555 -0.38 -5.36 1.02
C ASP A 555 -1.62 -5.75 0.19
N ALA A 556 -1.67 -5.28 -1.04
CA ALA A 556 -2.79 -5.48 -1.95
C ALA A 556 -2.66 -6.77 -2.79
N ASP A 557 -1.52 -7.47 -2.72
CA ASP A 557 -1.21 -8.68 -3.49
C ASP A 557 -0.94 -9.89 -2.57
N PRO A 558 -1.98 -10.47 -1.94
CA PRO A 558 -1.84 -11.69 -1.15
C PRO A 558 -1.57 -12.89 -2.07
N TYR A 559 -0.74 -13.84 -1.64
CA TYR A 559 -0.32 -14.93 -2.52
C TYR A 559 -0.68 -16.32 -2.00
N VAL A 560 -0.99 -17.23 -2.94
CA VAL A 560 -1.36 -18.62 -2.63
C VAL A 560 -0.13 -19.53 -2.59
N VAL A 561 -0.10 -20.42 -1.58
CA VAL A 561 0.95 -21.42 -1.36
C VAL A 561 0.31 -22.80 -1.24
N VAL A 562 0.90 -23.78 -1.94
CA VAL A 562 0.54 -25.19 -1.79
C VAL A 562 1.51 -25.82 -0.78
N ALA A 563 1.07 -26.02 0.45
CA ALA A 563 1.89 -26.60 1.51
C ALA A 563 1.11 -27.65 2.31
N ASP A 564 1.79 -28.71 2.74
CA ASP A 564 1.21 -29.81 3.53
C ASP A 564 -0.11 -30.35 2.94
N ASP A 565 -0.15 -30.56 1.63
CA ASP A 565 -1.29 -31.07 0.85
C ASP A 565 -2.55 -30.18 0.86
N ARG A 566 -2.39 -28.89 1.20
CA ARG A 566 -3.46 -27.89 1.36
C ARG A 566 -3.08 -26.56 0.72
N LEU A 567 -4.07 -25.66 0.63
CA LEU A 567 -3.89 -24.29 0.17
C LEU A 567 -3.87 -23.31 1.33
N TYR A 568 -2.87 -22.45 1.34
CA TYR A 568 -2.71 -21.35 2.29
C TYR A 568 -2.55 -20.03 1.54
N TRP A 569 -3.04 -18.97 2.13
CA TRP A 569 -2.76 -17.60 1.69
C TRP A 569 -1.75 -16.97 2.63
N ILE A 570 -0.77 -16.26 2.08
CA ILE A 570 0.13 -15.41 2.83
C ILE A 570 -0.12 -13.95 2.44
N ILE A 571 -0.35 -13.09 3.43
CA ILE A 571 -0.54 -11.65 3.24
C ILE A 571 0.58 -10.92 3.97
N ASP A 572 1.20 -9.97 3.28
CA ASP A 572 2.14 -9.03 3.86
C ASP A 572 1.41 -7.96 4.66
N ALA A 573 1.82 -7.77 5.91
CA ALA A 573 1.26 -6.75 6.79
C ALA A 573 2.35 -5.79 7.29
N TYR A 574 2.04 -4.51 7.20
CA TYR A 574 2.93 -3.40 7.50
C TYR A 574 2.54 -2.68 8.78
N THR A 575 3.55 -2.25 9.53
CA THR A 575 3.37 -1.13 10.47
C THR A 575 3.76 0.17 9.78
N THR A 576 2.96 1.20 10.05
CA THR A 576 3.05 2.48 9.34
C THR A 576 2.90 3.65 10.29
N ALA A 577 3.55 4.76 9.98
CA ALA A 577 3.35 6.04 10.67
C ALA A 577 3.50 7.23 9.70
N ASP A 578 2.88 8.34 10.07
CA ASP A 578 2.89 9.63 9.35
C ASP A 578 3.65 10.73 10.11
N ARG A 579 4.26 10.37 11.26
CA ARG A 579 4.90 11.28 12.21
C ARG A 579 6.31 10.86 12.62
N PHE A 580 7.08 10.33 11.68
CA PHE A 580 8.53 10.15 11.84
C PHE A 580 9.26 11.48 11.55
N PRO A 581 9.98 12.09 12.50
CA PRO A 581 10.56 13.42 12.30
C PRO A 581 11.60 13.42 11.18
N TYR A 582 11.70 14.53 10.42
CA TYR A 582 12.64 14.71 9.30
C TYR A 582 12.51 13.75 8.10
N SER A 583 11.76 12.65 8.21
CA SER A 583 11.58 11.71 7.09
C SER A 583 10.71 12.29 5.99
N GLU A 584 11.17 12.11 4.75
CA GLU A 584 10.37 12.40 3.55
C GLU A 584 9.09 11.55 3.55
N PRO A 585 7.90 12.15 3.33
CA PRO A 585 6.67 11.39 3.19
C PRO A 585 6.47 10.92 1.75
N PHE A 586 6.05 9.66 1.62
CA PHE A 586 5.78 9.01 0.34
C PHE A 586 4.33 8.55 0.25
N TYR A 587 3.75 8.59 -0.96
CA TYR A 587 2.43 8.02 -1.22
C TYR A 587 2.58 6.55 -1.59
N VAL A 588 2.15 5.66 -0.70
CA VAL A 588 2.32 4.22 -0.88
C VAL A 588 1.06 3.63 -1.51
N SER A 589 1.13 3.29 -2.80
CA SER A 589 0.01 2.68 -3.54
C SER A 589 -0.40 1.32 -2.95
N ALA A 590 0.57 0.51 -2.54
CA ALA A 590 0.37 -0.83 -1.97
C ALA A 590 -0.49 -0.86 -0.70
N VAL A 591 -0.64 0.27 0.01
CA VAL A 591 -1.47 0.38 1.23
C VAL A 591 -2.62 1.38 1.07
N GLY A 592 -3.20 1.45 -0.14
CA GLY A 592 -4.38 2.28 -0.42
C GLY A 592 -4.07 3.77 -0.64
N GLY A 593 -2.86 4.10 -1.08
CA GLY A 593 -2.46 5.46 -1.45
C GLY A 593 -2.30 6.41 -0.26
N GLN A 594 -1.99 5.87 0.93
CA GLN A 594 -1.75 6.68 2.12
C GLN A 594 -0.41 7.42 2.02
N ARG A 595 -0.37 8.64 2.56
CA ARG A 595 0.86 9.42 2.69
C ARG A 595 1.51 9.10 4.03
N LEU A 596 2.61 8.37 3.99
CA LEU A 596 3.31 7.84 5.16
C LEU A 596 4.79 8.22 5.10
N ASN A 597 5.45 8.30 6.24
CA ASN A 597 6.88 8.58 6.32
C ASN A 597 7.63 7.59 7.22
N TYR A 598 7.03 6.42 7.44
CA TYR A 598 7.60 5.24 8.07
C TYR A 598 6.81 4.02 7.62
N ILE A 599 7.51 2.95 7.26
CA ILE A 599 6.91 1.66 6.92
C ILE A 599 7.87 0.52 7.24
N ARG A 600 7.36 -0.58 7.80
CA ARG A 600 8.08 -1.85 8.01
C ARG A 600 7.19 -3.03 7.66
N ASN A 601 7.73 -4.05 6.99
CA ASN A 601 7.06 -5.34 6.81
C ASN A 601 7.28 -6.20 8.05
N SER A 602 6.56 -5.87 9.11
CA SER A 602 6.83 -6.45 10.41
C SER A 602 6.04 -7.73 10.68
N VAL A 603 4.99 -8.01 9.90
CA VAL A 603 4.08 -9.14 10.14
C VAL A 603 3.77 -9.88 8.84
N LYS A 604 3.78 -11.22 8.89
CA LYS A 604 3.22 -12.10 7.84
C LYS A 604 1.94 -12.74 8.36
N VAL A 605 0.89 -12.70 7.57
CA VAL A 605 -0.42 -13.27 7.92
C VAL A 605 -0.64 -14.53 7.12
N VAL A 606 -0.87 -15.65 7.79
CA VAL A 606 -1.16 -16.94 7.13
C VAL A 606 -2.64 -17.28 7.34
N ILE A 607 -3.33 -17.64 6.25
CA ILE A 607 -4.74 -18.01 6.27
C ILE A 607 -4.93 -19.36 5.58
N ASP A 608 -5.56 -20.31 6.28
CA ASP A 608 -5.98 -21.59 5.72
C ASP A 608 -7.18 -21.41 4.77
N ALA A 609 -7.06 -21.82 3.50
CA ALA A 609 -8.12 -21.60 2.51
C ALA A 609 -9.40 -22.40 2.78
N TYR A 610 -9.34 -23.47 3.58
CA TYR A 610 -10.47 -24.37 3.88
C TYR A 610 -11.20 -23.97 5.17
N ASN A 611 -10.47 -23.74 6.26
CA ASN A 611 -11.04 -23.38 7.57
C ASN A 611 -11.12 -21.87 7.82
N GLY A 612 -10.27 -21.08 7.14
CA GLY A 612 -10.12 -19.65 7.41
C GLY A 612 -9.42 -19.38 8.74
N ASP A 613 -8.71 -20.37 9.30
CA ASP A 613 -7.83 -20.19 10.45
C ASP A 613 -6.73 -19.19 10.05
N ILE A 614 -6.56 -18.14 10.86
CA ILE A 614 -5.67 -17.02 10.54
C ILE A 614 -4.67 -16.83 11.68
N THR A 615 -3.39 -16.65 11.33
CA THR A 615 -2.30 -16.43 12.29
C THR A 615 -1.40 -15.28 11.84
N TYR A 616 -1.00 -14.43 12.77
CA TYR A 616 -0.10 -13.29 12.55
C TYR A 616 1.28 -13.60 13.12
N TYR A 617 2.30 -13.67 12.27
CA TYR A 617 3.68 -13.94 12.64
C TYR A 617 4.54 -12.69 12.55
N VAL A 618 5.24 -12.34 13.62
CA VAL A 618 6.14 -11.19 13.66
C VAL A 618 7.47 -11.55 13.05
N VAL A 619 7.79 -10.96 11.89
CA VAL A 619 9.06 -11.14 11.16
C VAL A 619 10.11 -10.08 11.51
N ASP A 620 9.69 -8.87 11.92
CA ASP A 620 10.56 -7.83 12.46
C ASP A 620 10.19 -7.56 13.93
N PRO A 621 10.81 -8.27 14.89
CA PRO A 621 10.51 -8.10 16.31
C PRO A 621 11.12 -6.82 16.90
N GLU A 622 12.05 -6.15 16.20
CA GLU A 622 12.69 -4.93 16.68
C GLU A 622 11.86 -3.68 16.37
N ASP A 623 10.94 -3.76 15.40
CA ASP A 623 10.00 -2.69 15.07
C ASP A 623 9.21 -2.19 16.31
N PRO A 624 9.40 -0.93 16.72
CA PRO A 624 8.71 -0.34 17.87
C PRO A 624 7.18 -0.31 17.74
N LEU A 625 6.65 -0.23 16.51
CA LEU A 625 5.20 -0.24 16.30
C LEU A 625 4.59 -1.62 16.56
N VAL A 626 5.17 -2.70 16.03
CA VAL A 626 4.70 -4.06 16.37
C VAL A 626 4.81 -4.32 17.86
N ARG A 627 5.94 -3.97 18.49
CA ARG A 627 6.11 -4.13 19.95
C ARG A 627 5.05 -3.37 20.75
N THR A 628 4.66 -2.18 20.29
CA THR A 628 3.58 -1.41 20.89
C THR A 628 2.24 -2.13 20.76
N TYR A 629 1.95 -2.73 19.60
CA TYR A 629 0.73 -3.53 19.41
C TYR A 629 0.74 -4.83 20.19
N ASP A 630 1.87 -5.51 20.30
CA ASP A 630 2.02 -6.72 21.12
C ASP A 630 1.77 -6.41 22.61
N ASN A 631 2.24 -5.26 23.10
CA ASN A 631 1.89 -4.78 24.46
C ASN A 631 0.39 -4.49 24.63
N ILE A 632 -0.30 -4.01 23.57
CA ILE A 632 -1.75 -3.72 23.60
C ILE A 632 -2.57 -5.01 23.57
N PHE A 633 -2.15 -6.00 22.78
CA PHE A 633 -2.85 -7.27 22.58
C PHE A 633 -1.94 -8.47 22.91
N PRO A 634 -1.63 -8.72 24.20
CA PRO A 634 -0.73 -9.80 24.58
C PRO A 634 -1.21 -11.17 24.08
N GLY A 635 -0.34 -11.90 23.40
CA GLY A 635 -0.64 -13.23 22.85
C GLY A 635 -1.39 -13.23 21.52
N PHE A 636 -1.61 -12.04 20.91
CA PHE A 636 -2.16 -11.93 19.55
C PHE A 636 -1.17 -12.39 18.48
N PHE A 637 0.08 -11.95 18.59
CA PHE A 637 1.14 -12.28 17.66
C PHE A 637 1.84 -13.58 18.03
N LYS A 638 2.28 -14.32 17.03
CA LYS A 638 3.22 -15.45 17.18
C LYS A 638 4.60 -15.08 16.69
N GLU A 639 5.61 -15.74 17.22
CA GLU A 639 6.99 -15.56 16.76
C GLU A 639 7.17 -16.18 15.37
N PHE A 640 8.00 -15.59 14.51
CA PHE A 640 8.31 -16.18 13.20
C PHE A 640 8.93 -17.58 13.28
N ALA A 641 9.57 -17.92 14.40
CA ALA A 641 10.08 -19.26 14.66
C ALA A 641 8.99 -20.32 14.84
N GLU A 642 7.76 -19.93 15.16
CA GLU A 642 6.61 -20.84 15.30
C GLU A 642 5.90 -21.12 13.96
N MET A 643 6.25 -20.40 12.90
CA MET A 643 5.70 -20.64 11.56
C MET A 643 6.14 -22.02 11.05
N PRO A 644 5.24 -22.87 10.52
CA PRO A 644 5.61 -24.15 9.95
C PRO A 644 6.68 -24.00 8.86
N ASP A 645 7.70 -24.87 8.87
CA ASP A 645 8.82 -24.81 7.91
C ASP A 645 8.35 -24.85 6.45
N ALA A 646 7.31 -25.65 6.17
CA ALA A 646 6.68 -25.78 4.86
C ALA A 646 5.99 -24.50 4.36
N LEU A 647 5.68 -23.54 5.24
CA LEU A 647 5.17 -22.22 4.86
C LEU A 647 6.28 -21.17 4.89
N LYS A 648 7.22 -21.32 5.83
CA LYS A 648 8.36 -20.42 6.00
C LYS A 648 9.25 -20.38 4.75
N SER A 649 9.39 -21.50 4.04
CA SER A 649 10.10 -21.58 2.74
C SER A 649 9.45 -20.76 1.62
N HIS A 650 8.19 -20.34 1.78
CA HIS A 650 7.44 -19.56 0.79
C HIS A 650 7.33 -18.09 1.17
N VAL A 651 7.88 -17.65 2.29
CA VAL A 651 7.87 -16.24 2.68
C VAL A 651 8.71 -15.44 1.69
N ARG A 652 8.11 -14.43 1.02
CA ARG A 652 8.80 -13.56 0.06
C ARG A 652 8.95 -12.15 0.61
N TYR A 653 9.95 -11.40 0.13
CA TYR A 653 10.05 -9.97 0.43
C TYR A 653 8.97 -9.20 -0.34
N PRO A 654 8.24 -8.25 0.27
CA PRO A 654 7.05 -7.68 -0.36
C PRO A 654 7.39 -6.72 -1.50
N GLN A 655 6.75 -6.92 -2.65
CA GLN A 655 6.92 -6.05 -3.83
C GLN A 655 6.53 -4.59 -3.54
N GLY A 656 5.43 -4.36 -2.82
CA GLY A 656 4.95 -3.03 -2.48
C GLY A 656 5.96 -2.23 -1.64
N LEU A 657 6.55 -2.85 -0.62
CA LEU A 657 7.59 -2.24 0.21
C LEU A 657 8.88 -2.00 -0.58
N PHE A 658 9.32 -3.00 -1.35
CA PHE A 658 10.55 -2.90 -2.13
C PHE A 658 10.48 -1.78 -3.18
N GLN A 659 9.32 -1.61 -3.82
CA GLN A 659 9.09 -0.51 -4.75
C GLN A 659 9.26 0.86 -4.05
N VAL A 660 8.65 1.05 -2.88
CA VAL A 660 8.80 2.28 -2.08
C VAL A 660 10.26 2.54 -1.72
N GLN A 661 10.96 1.48 -1.28
CA GLN A 661 12.37 1.55 -0.93
C GLN A 661 13.24 1.94 -2.13
N ALA A 662 13.03 1.33 -3.30
CA ALA A 662 13.74 1.66 -4.54
C ALA A 662 13.48 3.11 -4.98
N ASP A 663 12.23 3.58 -4.89
CA ASP A 663 11.86 4.97 -5.22
C ASP A 663 12.52 5.99 -4.28
N ILE A 664 12.52 5.74 -2.97
CA ILE A 664 13.21 6.60 -1.99
C ILE A 664 14.72 6.57 -2.23
N TYR A 665 15.29 5.37 -2.42
CA TYR A 665 16.73 5.18 -2.62
C TYR A 665 17.25 5.87 -3.88
N SER A 666 16.42 6.01 -4.92
CA SER A 666 16.75 6.72 -6.17
C SER A 666 17.32 8.13 -5.95
N THR A 667 16.94 8.77 -4.85
CA THR A 667 17.44 10.08 -4.43
C THR A 667 18.28 10.01 -3.14
N TYR A 668 17.87 9.18 -2.17
CA TYR A 668 18.49 9.16 -0.84
C TYR A 668 19.78 8.32 -0.71
N HIS A 669 20.20 7.62 -1.78
CA HIS A 669 21.55 7.04 -1.84
C HIS A 669 22.66 8.11 -1.80
N MET A 670 22.35 9.35 -2.20
CA MET A 670 23.26 10.50 -2.10
C MET A 670 23.40 10.94 -0.64
N LYS A 671 24.28 10.26 0.11
CA LYS A 671 24.51 10.51 1.53
C LYS A 671 25.25 11.84 1.84
N ASP A 672 25.91 12.43 0.85
CA ASP A 672 26.56 13.75 0.99
C ASP A 672 25.55 14.89 0.76
N PRO A 673 25.32 15.81 1.72
CA PRO A 673 24.33 16.87 1.60
C PRO A 673 24.52 17.81 0.40
N ARG A 674 25.76 18.01 -0.07
CA ARG A 674 26.05 18.91 -1.19
C ARG A 674 25.66 18.27 -2.51
N VAL A 675 25.99 17.00 -2.67
CA VAL A 675 25.58 16.19 -3.84
C VAL A 675 24.06 16.06 -3.86
N PHE A 676 23.45 15.79 -2.70
CA PHE A 676 22.00 15.67 -2.53
C PHE A 676 21.26 16.97 -2.88
N TYR A 677 21.68 18.11 -2.33
CA TYR A 677 21.06 19.42 -2.58
C TYR A 677 21.04 19.78 -4.07
N ASN A 678 22.15 19.52 -4.78
CA ASN A 678 22.27 19.77 -6.21
C ASN A 678 21.61 18.68 -7.08
N ARG A 679 21.24 17.53 -6.48
CA ARG A 679 20.71 16.34 -7.16
C ARG A 679 21.60 15.87 -8.33
N GLU A 680 22.92 15.90 -8.13
CA GLU A 680 23.90 15.66 -9.21
C GLU A 680 23.92 14.21 -9.72
N ASP A 681 23.57 13.25 -8.85
CA ASP A 681 23.59 11.81 -9.16
C ASP A 681 22.20 11.18 -8.93
N ALA A 682 21.12 11.89 -9.28
CA ALA A 682 19.76 11.36 -9.11
C ALA A 682 19.50 10.17 -10.05
N TRP A 683 19.04 9.05 -9.49
CA TRP A 683 18.65 7.87 -10.24
C TRP A 683 17.15 7.88 -10.53
N VAL A 684 16.73 7.02 -11.45
CA VAL A 684 15.34 6.69 -11.73
C VAL A 684 15.24 5.20 -12.02
N ILE A 685 14.10 4.61 -11.71
CA ILE A 685 13.75 3.29 -12.23
C ILE A 685 13.51 3.45 -13.74
N PRO A 686 14.11 2.61 -14.59
CA PRO A 686 13.96 2.73 -16.03
C PRO A 686 12.55 2.37 -16.51
N ASP A 687 12.25 2.81 -17.72
CA ASP A 687 11.07 2.36 -18.45
C ASP A 687 11.38 1.08 -19.28
N GLU A 688 10.33 0.38 -19.68
CA GLU A 688 10.34 -0.73 -20.64
C GLU A 688 9.21 -0.57 -21.67
N ILE A 689 9.24 -1.35 -22.77
CA ILE A 689 8.10 -1.47 -23.68
C ILE A 689 7.32 -2.74 -23.36
N TYR A 690 6.15 -2.58 -22.75
CA TYR A 690 5.24 -3.69 -22.48
C TYR A 690 3.96 -3.54 -23.29
N ARG A 691 3.52 -4.61 -23.95
CA ARG A 691 2.33 -4.59 -24.85
C ARG A 691 2.35 -3.43 -25.87
N GLY A 692 3.55 -3.02 -26.32
CA GLY A 692 3.75 -1.92 -27.27
C GLY A 692 3.62 -0.51 -26.68
N SER A 693 3.53 -0.38 -25.36
CA SER A 693 3.48 0.91 -24.65
C SER A 693 4.66 1.06 -23.70
N ARG A 694 5.20 2.29 -23.62
CA ARG A 694 6.24 2.64 -22.65
C ARG A 694 5.63 2.75 -21.26
N GLN A 695 6.18 2.01 -20.30
CA GLN A 695 5.80 2.04 -18.89
C GLN A 695 7.03 1.93 -18.00
N GLN A 696 6.93 2.33 -16.73
CA GLN A 696 7.99 2.15 -15.75
C GLN A 696 8.12 0.65 -15.41
N MET A 697 9.35 0.17 -15.21
CA MET A 697 9.56 -1.21 -14.78
C MET A 697 9.04 -1.44 -13.35
N GLU A 698 8.47 -2.61 -13.12
CA GLU A 698 8.09 -3.10 -11.79
C GLU A 698 9.17 -4.05 -11.26
N PRO A 699 9.35 -4.17 -9.93
CA PRO A 699 10.26 -5.14 -9.37
C PRO A 699 9.78 -6.56 -9.68
N TYR A 700 10.71 -7.46 -9.94
CA TYR A 700 10.40 -8.84 -10.26
C TYR A 700 11.26 -9.78 -9.43
N TYR A 701 10.68 -10.95 -9.15
CA TYR A 701 11.41 -12.03 -8.51
C TYR A 701 12.26 -12.79 -9.53
N VAL A 702 13.38 -13.32 -9.05
CA VAL A 702 14.27 -14.19 -9.80
C VAL A 702 15.01 -15.10 -8.82
N ILE A 703 15.29 -16.33 -9.24
CA ILE A 703 16.26 -17.20 -8.57
C ILE A 703 17.62 -17.00 -9.23
N MET A 704 18.60 -16.53 -8.47
CA MET A 704 19.98 -16.37 -8.96
C MET A 704 21.01 -16.40 -7.83
N ASP A 705 22.27 -16.61 -8.21
CA ASP A 705 23.42 -16.37 -7.35
C ASP A 705 23.72 -14.87 -7.30
N LEU A 706 23.67 -14.28 -6.10
CA LEU A 706 24.11 -12.90 -5.93
C LEU A 706 25.63 -12.80 -6.13
N PRO A 707 26.15 -11.72 -6.73
CA PRO A 707 27.59 -11.57 -6.93
C PRO A 707 28.38 -11.70 -5.62
N GLY A 708 29.27 -12.70 -5.56
CA GLY A 708 30.10 -13.01 -4.39
C GLY A 708 29.52 -14.05 -3.43
N GLU A 709 28.30 -14.54 -3.65
CA GLU A 709 27.68 -15.64 -2.91
C GLU A 709 27.87 -16.98 -3.65
N GLU A 710 27.74 -18.11 -2.93
CA GLU A 710 28.01 -19.47 -3.46
C GLU A 710 26.73 -20.31 -3.67
N SER A 711 25.54 -19.75 -3.41
CA SER A 711 24.28 -20.49 -3.48
C SER A 711 23.13 -19.63 -3.99
N GLU A 712 22.21 -20.28 -4.70
CA GLU A 712 21.10 -19.61 -5.34
C GLU A 712 20.08 -19.13 -4.31
N GLU A 713 19.55 -17.93 -4.51
CA GLU A 713 18.52 -17.36 -3.67
C GLU A 713 17.37 -16.79 -4.49
N PHE A 714 16.17 -16.88 -3.91
CA PHE A 714 15.03 -16.13 -4.39
C PHE A 714 15.14 -14.69 -3.91
N ILE A 715 15.32 -13.80 -4.87
CA ILE A 715 15.46 -12.38 -4.64
C ILE A 715 14.42 -11.63 -5.43
N GLN A 716 14.10 -10.42 -4.96
CA GLN A 716 13.41 -9.43 -5.77
C GLN A 716 14.42 -8.40 -6.24
N MET A 717 14.38 -7.99 -7.50
CA MET A 717 15.35 -7.02 -8.03
C MET A 717 14.71 -5.94 -8.90
N ILE A 718 15.41 -4.80 -9.00
CA ILE A 718 15.05 -3.71 -9.91
C ILE A 718 16.29 -2.93 -10.38
N PRO A 719 16.43 -2.66 -11.69
CA PRO A 719 17.53 -1.86 -12.22
C PRO A 719 17.35 -0.34 -12.02
N PHE A 720 18.43 0.42 -12.15
CA PHE A 720 18.44 1.89 -12.13
C PHE A 720 19.19 2.50 -13.31
N THR A 721 18.70 3.66 -13.76
CA THR A 721 19.37 4.54 -14.73
C THR A 721 19.53 5.95 -14.14
N PRO A 722 20.50 6.76 -14.61
CA PRO A 722 20.58 8.16 -14.23
C PRO A 722 19.39 8.93 -14.78
N ARG A 723 18.94 9.95 -14.06
CA ARG A 723 17.91 10.86 -14.57
C ARG A 723 18.31 11.44 -15.93
N ASN A 724 17.42 11.34 -16.92
CA ASN A 724 17.60 11.78 -18.31
C ASN A 724 18.61 10.97 -19.14
N LYS A 725 19.04 9.79 -18.69
CA LYS A 725 19.84 8.86 -19.47
C LYS A 725 19.19 7.48 -19.42
N GLU A 726 19.46 6.69 -20.46
CA GLU A 726 18.91 5.34 -20.55
C GLU A 726 19.93 4.26 -20.17
N ASN A 727 21.24 4.55 -20.08
CA ASN A 727 22.24 3.55 -19.67
C ASN A 727 22.06 3.13 -18.20
N MET A 728 22.21 1.84 -17.91
CA MET A 728 22.19 1.35 -16.52
C MET A 728 23.40 1.83 -15.73
N ILE A 729 23.18 2.04 -14.44
CA ILE A 729 24.22 2.41 -13.47
C ILE A 729 24.24 1.54 -12.22
N GLY A 730 23.25 0.66 -12.08
CA GLY A 730 23.17 -0.25 -10.95
C GLY A 730 21.83 -0.95 -10.89
N TRP A 731 21.67 -1.77 -9.87
CA TRP A 731 20.42 -2.43 -9.52
C TRP A 731 20.38 -2.66 -8.02
N MET A 732 19.19 -2.79 -7.48
CA MET A 732 18.95 -3.15 -6.08
C MET A 732 18.27 -4.51 -6.03
N ALA A 733 18.57 -5.29 -5.00
CA ALA A 733 17.86 -6.52 -4.68
C ALA A 733 17.51 -6.64 -3.20
N ALA A 734 16.40 -7.31 -2.93
CA ALA A 734 15.97 -7.77 -1.63
C ALA A 734 15.98 -9.29 -1.56
N ARG A 735 16.63 -9.83 -0.52
CA ARG A 735 16.75 -11.28 -0.30
C ARG A 735 15.50 -11.82 0.40
N SER A 736 14.93 -12.92 -0.11
CA SER A 736 13.73 -13.55 0.47
C SER A 736 14.00 -14.84 1.25
N ASP A 737 15.19 -15.42 1.13
CA ASP A 737 15.45 -16.76 1.65
C ASP A 737 16.27 -16.78 2.96
N GLY A 738 15.95 -17.78 3.80
CA GLY A 738 16.76 -18.18 4.94
C GLY A 738 17.02 -17.09 5.98
N ALA A 739 18.27 -17.03 6.46
CA ALA A 739 18.71 -16.05 7.45
C ALA A 739 18.94 -14.65 6.85
N SER A 740 18.97 -14.54 5.52
CA SER A 740 19.21 -13.31 4.78
C SER A 740 17.93 -12.55 4.46
N TYR A 741 16.76 -13.13 4.75
CA TYR A 741 15.44 -12.52 4.55
C TYR A 741 15.41 -11.06 5.04
N GLY A 742 14.99 -10.15 4.15
CA GLY A 742 14.85 -8.73 4.45
C GLY A 742 16.11 -7.89 4.21
N SER A 743 17.24 -8.50 3.88
CA SER A 743 18.47 -7.77 3.58
C SER A 743 18.41 -7.14 2.19
N LEU A 744 18.77 -5.86 2.09
CA LEU A 744 18.84 -5.09 0.85
C LEU A 744 20.29 -4.94 0.40
N VAL A 745 20.55 -5.20 -0.88
CA VAL A 745 21.86 -5.01 -1.50
C VAL A 745 21.72 -4.16 -2.75
N VAL A 746 22.61 -3.18 -2.91
CA VAL A 746 22.66 -2.29 -4.07
C VAL A 746 23.99 -2.44 -4.78
N TYR A 747 23.92 -2.88 -6.02
CA TYR A 747 25.07 -3.05 -6.89
C TYR A 747 25.23 -1.83 -7.80
N GLN A 748 26.35 -1.12 -7.65
CA GLN A 748 26.70 0.07 -8.43
C GLN A 748 27.69 -0.28 -9.52
N PHE A 749 27.40 0.15 -10.74
CA PHE A 749 28.30 -0.06 -11.87
C PHE A 749 29.45 0.94 -11.85
N SER A 750 30.58 0.52 -12.42
CA SER A 750 31.74 1.41 -12.53
C SER A 750 31.41 2.61 -13.43
N LYS A 751 31.85 3.81 -13.05
CA LYS A 751 31.68 5.03 -13.88
C LYS A 751 32.59 5.04 -15.14
N GLN A 752 33.32 3.96 -15.40
CA GLN A 752 34.33 3.86 -16.45
C GLN A 752 33.78 3.22 -17.74
N GLU A 753 32.72 2.43 -17.62
CA GLU A 753 32.11 1.67 -18.72
C GLU A 753 30.61 1.95 -18.80
N LEU A 754 30.08 2.04 -20.02
CA LEU A 754 28.65 2.26 -20.26
C LEU A 754 27.95 0.92 -20.43
N THR A 755 26.95 0.67 -19.59
CA THR A 755 26.12 -0.53 -19.65
C THR A 755 24.75 -0.16 -20.23
N TYR A 756 24.25 -0.95 -21.18
CA TYR A 756 22.96 -0.67 -21.80
C TYR A 756 21.81 -0.68 -20.79
N GLY A 757 20.83 0.18 -21.01
CA GLY A 757 19.54 0.20 -20.33
C GLY A 757 18.52 -0.76 -20.89
N PRO A 758 17.47 -1.12 -20.13
CA PRO A 758 16.25 -1.74 -20.67
C PRO A 758 15.74 -1.01 -21.91
N MET A 759 15.42 0.29 -21.84
CA MET A 759 14.99 1.09 -23.01
C MET A 759 15.97 1.13 -24.19
N GLN A 760 17.28 0.94 -23.95
CA GLN A 760 18.24 0.86 -25.05
C GLN A 760 18.20 -0.50 -25.73
N ILE A 761 17.97 -1.58 -24.97
CA ILE A 761 17.71 -2.90 -25.53
C ILE A 761 16.40 -2.90 -26.32
N GLU A 762 15.35 -2.30 -25.78
CA GLU A 762 14.07 -2.07 -26.49
C GLU A 762 14.28 -1.42 -27.85
N ALA A 763 15.03 -0.31 -27.88
CA ALA A 763 15.33 0.41 -29.10
C ALA A 763 16.18 -0.40 -30.09
N ARG A 764 17.06 -1.28 -29.60
CA ARG A 764 17.87 -2.17 -30.44
C ARG A 764 17.02 -3.28 -31.05
N ILE A 765 16.08 -3.82 -30.31
CA ILE A 765 15.10 -4.80 -30.80
C ILE A 765 14.29 -4.19 -31.95
N ASP A 766 13.79 -2.97 -31.78
CA ASP A 766 13.02 -2.28 -32.83
C ASP A 766 13.86 -1.90 -34.06
N GLN A 767 15.18 -1.69 -33.88
CA GLN A 767 16.13 -1.34 -34.95
C GLN A 767 16.69 -2.54 -35.70
N ASP A 768 16.64 -3.74 -35.10
CA ASP A 768 17.07 -4.96 -35.77
C ASP A 768 16.12 -5.29 -36.93
N THR A 769 16.68 -5.39 -38.14
CA THR A 769 15.87 -5.52 -39.35
C THR A 769 15.08 -6.82 -39.41
N GLU A 770 15.64 -7.92 -38.89
CA GLU A 770 15.00 -9.24 -38.93
C GLU A 770 13.89 -9.31 -37.88
N ILE A 771 14.20 -8.92 -36.64
CA ILE A 771 13.22 -8.92 -35.54
C ILE A 771 12.07 -7.96 -35.84
N SER A 772 12.37 -6.74 -36.29
CA SER A 772 11.37 -5.73 -36.60
C SER A 772 10.45 -6.15 -37.76
N GLN A 773 11.00 -6.84 -38.77
CA GLN A 773 10.22 -7.41 -39.86
C GLN A 773 9.27 -8.50 -39.36
N ASP A 774 9.74 -9.43 -38.54
CA ASP A 774 8.92 -10.53 -37.99
C ASP A 774 7.80 -10.00 -37.09
N ILE A 775 8.11 -9.07 -36.17
CA ILE A 775 7.10 -8.40 -35.33
C ILE A 775 6.04 -7.73 -36.21
N THR A 776 6.47 -6.99 -37.23
CA THR A 776 5.56 -6.28 -38.14
C THR A 776 4.70 -7.24 -38.96
N LEU A 777 5.20 -8.41 -39.35
CA LEU A 777 4.47 -9.42 -40.12
C LEU A 777 3.49 -10.22 -39.24
N TRP A 778 3.88 -10.58 -38.03
CA TRP A 778 3.03 -11.29 -37.07
C TRP A 778 1.93 -10.39 -36.50
N SER A 779 2.18 -9.09 -36.42
CA SER A 779 1.19 -8.11 -35.96
C SER A 779 0.33 -7.56 -37.11
N GLN A 780 -0.22 -8.45 -37.95
CA GLN A 780 -1.12 -8.11 -39.07
C GLN A 780 -2.43 -8.91 -39.03
N SER A 781 -3.48 -8.35 -39.63
CA SER A 781 -4.66 -9.08 -40.12
C SER A 781 -5.24 -10.16 -39.18
N GLY A 782 -5.48 -9.80 -37.91
CA GLY A 782 -6.19 -10.68 -36.97
C GLY A 782 -5.31 -11.26 -35.86
N SER A 783 -3.99 -11.03 -35.89
CA SER A 783 -3.05 -11.34 -34.81
C SER A 783 -2.32 -10.09 -34.31
N SER A 784 -1.88 -10.15 -33.06
CA SER A 784 -1.09 -9.12 -32.39
C SER A 784 0.09 -9.76 -31.69
N VAL A 785 1.25 -9.09 -31.79
CA VAL A 785 2.43 -9.46 -31.01
C VAL A 785 2.35 -8.76 -29.67
N LEU A 786 2.55 -9.52 -28.60
CA LEU A 786 2.67 -9.02 -27.23
C LEU A 786 4.10 -9.20 -26.77
N ARG A 787 4.76 -8.07 -26.49
CA ARG A 787 6.08 -8.02 -25.87
C ARG A 787 5.93 -8.16 -24.37
N GLY A 788 6.65 -9.12 -23.78
CA GLY A 788 6.70 -9.36 -22.34
C GLY A 788 7.52 -8.30 -21.60
N ASN A 789 7.78 -8.56 -20.33
CA ASN A 789 8.67 -7.74 -19.51
C ASN A 789 10.14 -8.00 -19.89
N THR A 790 10.96 -6.95 -19.89
CA THR A 790 12.38 -7.09 -20.19
C THR A 790 13.15 -7.42 -18.91
N LEU A 791 13.64 -8.66 -18.82
CA LEU A 791 14.39 -9.15 -17.68
C LEU A 791 15.87 -8.79 -17.81
N VAL A 792 16.42 -8.21 -16.75
CA VAL A 792 17.85 -7.91 -16.63
C VAL A 792 18.44 -8.95 -15.69
N ILE A 793 19.26 -9.86 -16.21
CA ILE A 793 19.80 -10.99 -15.47
C ILE A 793 21.33 -10.84 -15.35
N PRO A 794 21.84 -10.45 -14.16
CA PRO A 794 23.27 -10.49 -13.89
C PRO A 794 23.74 -11.94 -13.77
N ILE A 795 24.86 -12.26 -14.41
CA ILE A 795 25.54 -13.57 -14.31
C ILE A 795 27.04 -13.31 -14.24
N GLU A 796 27.70 -13.83 -13.21
CA GLU A 796 29.08 -13.46 -12.89
C GLU A 796 29.23 -11.93 -12.82
N ASP A 797 30.17 -11.36 -13.58
CA ASP A 797 30.39 -9.92 -13.74
C ASP A 797 29.70 -9.35 -15.00
N SER A 798 28.74 -10.06 -15.60
CA SER A 798 28.10 -9.70 -16.86
C SER A 798 26.57 -9.54 -16.72
N ILE A 799 25.93 -8.93 -17.72
CA ILE A 799 24.47 -8.73 -17.73
C ILE A 799 23.89 -9.22 -19.05
N ILE A 800 22.88 -10.08 -18.94
CA ILE A 800 22.09 -10.60 -20.05
C ILE A 800 20.70 -9.98 -19.97
N TYR A 801 20.13 -9.62 -21.13
CA TYR A 801 18.75 -9.17 -21.24
C TYR A 801 17.93 -10.26 -21.93
N VAL A 802 16.79 -10.59 -21.35
CA VAL A 802 15.87 -11.59 -21.91
C VAL A 802 14.48 -10.99 -22.01
N GLU A 803 13.87 -11.08 -23.19
CA GLU A 803 12.51 -10.61 -23.43
C GLU A 803 11.69 -11.71 -24.13
N PRO A 804 10.60 -12.20 -23.52
CA PRO A 804 9.69 -13.14 -24.15
C PRO A 804 8.72 -12.45 -25.11
N LEU A 805 8.44 -13.08 -26.24
CA LEU A 805 7.53 -12.57 -27.26
C LEU A 805 6.37 -13.54 -27.49
N TYR A 806 5.16 -13.04 -27.25
CA TYR A 806 3.92 -13.79 -27.36
C TYR A 806 3.14 -13.40 -28.60
N LEU A 807 2.40 -14.36 -29.14
CA LEU A 807 1.45 -14.15 -30.23
C LEU A 807 0.03 -14.43 -29.72
N GLU A 808 -0.88 -13.50 -29.99
CA GLU A 808 -2.30 -13.68 -29.69
C GLU A 808 -3.18 -13.24 -30.87
N ALA A 809 -4.41 -13.74 -30.91
CA ALA A 809 -5.42 -13.25 -31.86
C ALA A 809 -5.96 -11.88 -31.41
N THR A 810 -6.48 -11.05 -32.30
CA THR A 810 -7.10 -9.76 -31.92
C THR A 810 -8.58 -9.88 -31.51
N GLU A 811 -9.18 -11.06 -31.62
CA GLU A 811 -10.59 -11.33 -31.24
C GLU A 811 -10.74 -11.67 -29.75
N LYS A 812 -11.97 -11.81 -29.23
CA LYS A 812 -12.17 -12.19 -27.82
C LYS A 812 -11.88 -13.68 -27.60
N GLY A 813 -11.33 -14.02 -26.42
CA GLY A 813 -10.97 -15.40 -26.05
C GLY A 813 -9.60 -15.81 -26.59
N THR A 814 -8.62 -14.90 -26.51
CA THR A 814 -7.27 -15.14 -27.00
C THR A 814 -6.53 -16.10 -26.08
N LEU A 815 -5.62 -16.86 -26.68
CA LEU A 815 -4.71 -17.74 -25.96
C LEU A 815 -3.30 -17.27 -26.30
N PRO A 816 -2.69 -16.37 -25.50
CA PRO A 816 -1.32 -15.92 -25.73
C PRO A 816 -0.36 -17.11 -25.75
N GLN A 817 0.38 -17.25 -26.85
CA GLN A 817 1.37 -18.31 -27.04
C GLN A 817 2.76 -17.71 -27.04
N LEU A 818 3.68 -18.23 -26.23
CA LEU A 818 5.09 -17.85 -26.34
C LEU A 818 5.62 -18.39 -27.67
N LYS A 819 6.14 -17.51 -28.52
CA LYS A 819 6.65 -17.88 -29.85
C LYS A 819 8.14 -17.66 -30.02
N ARG A 820 8.70 -16.65 -29.36
CA ARG A 820 10.14 -16.36 -29.44
C ARG A 820 10.66 -15.86 -28.11
N VAL A 821 11.96 -16.05 -27.92
CA VAL A 821 12.74 -15.44 -26.86
C VAL A 821 13.84 -14.60 -27.49
N ILE A 822 13.86 -13.32 -27.11
CA ILE A 822 14.90 -12.38 -27.53
C ILE A 822 15.96 -12.35 -26.43
N VAL A 823 17.23 -12.49 -26.81
CA VAL A 823 18.36 -12.39 -25.89
C VAL A 823 19.35 -11.37 -26.41
N ALA A 824 19.78 -10.45 -25.54
CA ALA A 824 20.83 -9.48 -25.82
C ALA A 824 21.98 -9.62 -24.82
N TYR A 825 23.20 -9.59 -25.34
CA TYR A 825 24.43 -9.59 -24.56
C TYR A 825 25.52 -8.80 -25.29
N GLY A 826 26.04 -7.75 -24.65
CA GLY A 826 27.00 -6.83 -25.29
C GLY A 826 26.44 -6.23 -26.58
N ASP A 827 27.15 -6.42 -27.69
CA ASP A 827 26.76 -6.00 -29.03
C ASP A 827 25.91 -7.04 -29.79
N ARG A 828 25.73 -8.23 -29.23
CA ARG A 828 24.96 -9.32 -29.85
C ARG A 828 23.50 -9.27 -29.42
N LEU A 829 22.62 -9.56 -30.37
CA LEU A 829 21.17 -9.63 -30.21
C LEU A 829 20.65 -10.77 -31.09
N THR A 830 19.77 -11.61 -30.57
CA THR A 830 19.14 -12.67 -31.36
C THR A 830 17.73 -12.95 -30.88
N MET A 831 16.91 -13.49 -31.76
CA MET A 831 15.54 -13.95 -31.49
C MET A 831 15.42 -15.40 -31.95
N GLN A 832 15.16 -16.33 -31.04
CA GLN A 832 15.05 -17.77 -31.34
C GLN A 832 13.76 -18.37 -30.74
N ASP A 833 13.48 -19.64 -31.04
CA ASP A 833 12.27 -20.33 -30.56
C ASP A 833 12.35 -20.58 -29.04
N THR A 834 13.54 -20.86 -28.52
CA THR A 834 13.77 -21.14 -27.09
C THR A 834 14.92 -20.30 -26.52
N LEU A 835 14.90 -20.10 -25.20
CA LEU A 835 16.00 -19.44 -24.47
C LEU A 835 17.33 -20.17 -24.68
N GLY A 836 17.33 -21.51 -24.64
CA GLY A 836 18.53 -22.31 -24.84
C GLY A 836 19.15 -22.12 -26.23
N GLU A 837 18.34 -22.04 -27.28
CA GLU A 837 18.80 -21.75 -28.64
C GLU A 837 19.32 -20.32 -28.77
N ALA A 838 18.63 -19.33 -28.18
CA ALA A 838 19.07 -17.95 -28.17
C ALA A 838 20.45 -17.79 -27.49
N LEU A 839 20.62 -18.39 -26.31
CA LEU A 839 21.91 -18.42 -25.62
C LEU A 839 22.97 -19.16 -26.43
N ALA A 840 22.63 -20.30 -27.04
CA ALA A 840 23.56 -21.02 -27.91
C ALA A 840 24.03 -20.14 -29.08
N VAL A 841 23.15 -19.40 -29.75
CA VAL A 841 23.52 -18.48 -30.83
C VAL A 841 24.42 -17.36 -30.32
N ILE A 842 24.09 -16.72 -29.20
CA ILE A 842 24.89 -15.65 -28.58
C ILE A 842 26.31 -16.13 -28.26
N PHE A 843 26.47 -17.35 -27.73
CA PHE A 843 27.77 -17.87 -27.25
C PHE A 843 28.44 -18.91 -28.17
N SER A 844 27.87 -19.22 -29.34
CA SER A 844 28.40 -20.20 -30.30
C SER A 844 29.73 -19.82 -30.98
N GLY A 845 30.24 -18.61 -30.73
CA GLY A 845 31.44 -18.05 -31.36
C GLY A 845 32.76 -18.20 -30.61
N GLU A 846 32.80 -18.74 -29.38
CA GLU A 846 34.04 -18.84 -28.61
C GLU A 846 34.78 -20.17 -28.81
N THR A 847 35.51 -20.22 -29.92
CA THR A 847 36.79 -20.93 -29.98
C THR A 847 37.86 -19.99 -30.53
N GLY A 848 38.65 -19.38 -29.64
CA GLY A 848 40.00 -18.88 -29.96
C GLY A 848 40.26 -17.38 -29.78
N ASP A 849 41.01 -17.06 -28.72
CA ASP A 849 42.05 -16.02 -28.59
C ASP A 849 41.89 -14.69 -29.33
N ILE A 850 41.73 -13.61 -28.54
CA ILE A 850 42.35 -12.32 -28.86
C ILE A 850 43.52 -12.13 -27.89
N SER A 851 44.66 -12.73 -28.22
CA SER A 851 45.95 -12.32 -27.69
C SER A 851 46.75 -11.61 -28.77
N ASP A 852 47.08 -10.36 -28.45
CA ASP A 852 48.25 -9.62 -28.91
C ASP A 852 48.21 -8.99 -30.32
N THR A 853 48.17 -7.66 -30.32
CA THR A 853 48.48 -6.82 -31.48
C THR A 853 50.00 -6.79 -31.66
N GLY A 854 50.53 -7.83 -32.30
CA GLY A 854 51.93 -7.93 -32.72
C GLY A 854 52.03 -8.07 -34.24
N GLU A 855 52.71 -7.12 -34.88
CA GLU A 855 53.09 -7.17 -36.30
C GLU A 855 53.77 -8.51 -36.67
N ALA A 856 53.29 -9.21 -37.71
CA ALA A 856 54.11 -9.76 -38.81
C ALA A 856 53.32 -10.72 -39.76
N GLY A 857 53.51 -10.51 -41.07
CA GLY A 857 53.86 -11.60 -42.00
C GLY A 857 52.73 -12.34 -42.75
N PRO A 858 52.82 -12.49 -44.09
CA PRO A 858 51.83 -13.21 -44.89
C PRO A 858 52.15 -14.71 -45.05
N GLY A 859 51.12 -15.56 -44.98
CA GLY A 859 51.12 -17.00 -45.34
C GLY A 859 50.12 -17.76 -44.46
N ASP A 860 49.26 -18.67 -44.92
CA ASP A 860 49.03 -19.32 -46.20
C ASP A 860 47.52 -19.47 -46.39
N LEU A 861 46.94 -18.80 -47.39
CA LEU A 861 45.66 -19.22 -47.97
C LEU A 861 45.96 -20.27 -49.05
N PRO A 862 45.08 -21.27 -49.27
CA PRO A 862 45.30 -22.27 -50.32
C PRO A 862 45.54 -21.56 -51.67
N PRO A 863 46.50 -22.04 -52.48
CA PRO A 863 46.88 -21.35 -53.70
C PRO A 863 45.67 -21.26 -54.63
N VAL A 864 45.17 -20.04 -54.83
CA VAL A 864 44.22 -19.72 -55.90
C VAL A 864 44.86 -20.17 -57.21
N SER A 865 44.21 -21.06 -57.95
CA SER A 865 44.79 -21.54 -59.19
C SER A 865 44.93 -20.37 -60.17
N ARG A 866 45.95 -20.42 -61.04
CA ARG A 866 46.15 -19.38 -62.07
C ARG A 866 44.91 -19.22 -62.97
N ASP A 867 44.17 -20.31 -63.14
CA ASP A 867 42.92 -20.38 -63.88
C ASP A 867 41.79 -19.60 -63.16
N ASP A 868 41.70 -19.72 -61.84
CA ASP A 868 40.69 -19.00 -61.04
C ASP A 868 40.97 -17.49 -61.00
N LEU A 869 42.25 -17.08 -60.99
CA LEU A 869 42.64 -15.68 -61.10
C LEU A 869 42.32 -15.09 -62.48
N GLU A 870 42.52 -15.84 -63.56
CA GLU A 870 42.14 -15.40 -64.91
C GLU A 870 40.62 -15.30 -65.07
N LYS A 871 39.85 -16.25 -64.51
CA LYS A 871 38.38 -16.19 -64.48
C LYS A 871 37.87 -14.99 -63.71
N LEU A 872 38.42 -14.73 -62.51
CA LEU A 872 38.03 -13.58 -61.70
C LEU A 872 38.37 -12.25 -62.38
N ALA A 873 39.55 -12.15 -63.00
CA ALA A 873 39.93 -10.96 -63.77
C ALA A 873 39.00 -10.74 -64.97
N ARG A 874 38.60 -11.82 -65.66
CA ARG A 874 37.66 -11.74 -66.79
C ARG A 874 36.25 -11.37 -66.35
N ILE A 875 35.79 -11.90 -65.22
CA ILE A 875 34.49 -11.55 -64.63
C ILE A 875 34.47 -10.07 -64.23
N ALA A 876 35.54 -9.56 -63.61
CA ALA A 876 35.65 -8.15 -63.25
C ALA A 876 35.61 -7.24 -64.48
N GLU A 877 36.35 -7.59 -65.54
CA GLU A 877 36.33 -6.84 -66.82
C GLU A 877 34.94 -6.82 -67.46
N LEU A 878 34.26 -7.98 -67.51
CA LEU A 878 32.91 -8.07 -68.05
C LEU A 878 31.89 -7.32 -67.19
N TYR A 879 32.08 -7.27 -65.87
CA TYR A 879 31.22 -6.52 -64.96
C TYR A 879 31.36 -5.01 -65.15
N ASP A 880 32.59 -4.51 -65.36
CA ASP A 880 32.84 -3.10 -65.68
C ASP A 880 32.24 -2.73 -67.04
N LEU A 881 32.36 -3.60 -68.05
CA LEU A 881 31.73 -3.41 -69.36
C LEU A 881 30.20 -3.45 -69.29
N ALA A 882 29.63 -4.35 -68.48
CA ALA A 882 28.19 -4.38 -68.21
C ALA A 882 27.75 -3.08 -67.54
N SER A 883 28.45 -2.64 -66.49
CA SER A 883 28.13 -1.40 -65.77
C SER A 883 28.22 -0.16 -66.68
N GLN A 884 29.20 -0.10 -67.58
CA GLN A 884 29.27 0.97 -68.59
C GLN A 884 28.10 0.90 -69.58
N ALA A 885 27.77 -0.28 -70.12
CA ALA A 885 26.64 -0.44 -71.04
C ALA A 885 25.29 -0.06 -70.38
N LEU A 886 25.13 -0.35 -69.08
CA LEU A 886 23.96 0.05 -68.31
C LEU A 886 23.89 1.57 -68.14
N ASN A 887 25.02 2.21 -67.81
CA ASN A 887 25.11 3.66 -67.68
C ASN A 887 24.86 4.39 -69.01
N ASP A 888 25.27 3.79 -70.13
CA ASP A 888 25.02 4.31 -71.48
C ASP A 888 23.61 3.99 -72.02
N GLY A 889 22.80 3.24 -71.25
CA GLY A 889 21.41 2.89 -71.58
C GLY A 889 21.26 1.79 -72.64
N ASP A 890 22.33 1.08 -72.99
CA ASP A 890 22.30 -0.05 -73.93
C ASP A 890 22.03 -1.36 -73.19
N LEU A 891 20.75 -1.61 -72.92
CA LEU A 891 20.28 -2.81 -72.22
C LEU A 891 20.59 -4.12 -72.97
N GLY A 892 20.80 -4.05 -74.29
CA GLY A 892 21.18 -5.20 -75.10
C GLY A 892 22.62 -5.64 -74.86
N LEU A 893 23.56 -4.68 -74.81
CA LEU A 893 24.95 -4.96 -74.44
C LEU A 893 25.08 -5.37 -72.97
N TYR A 894 24.33 -4.73 -72.07
CA TYR A 894 24.31 -5.09 -70.65
C TYR A 894 23.96 -6.57 -70.46
N GLN A 895 22.83 -7.01 -71.04
CA GLN A 895 22.39 -8.41 -70.91
C GLN A 895 23.43 -9.37 -71.48
N LYS A 896 24.05 -9.03 -72.62
CA LYS A 896 25.07 -9.85 -73.26
C LYS A 896 26.30 -10.05 -72.36
N TYR A 897 26.82 -8.98 -71.74
CA TYR A 897 27.97 -9.11 -70.84
C TYR A 897 27.62 -9.84 -69.54
N PHE A 898 26.40 -9.67 -69.04
CA PHE A 898 25.92 -10.40 -67.87
C PHE A 898 25.78 -11.90 -68.12
N ASP A 899 25.29 -12.30 -69.31
CA ASP A 899 25.23 -13.71 -69.73
C ASP A 899 26.64 -14.31 -69.94
N GLU A 900 27.60 -13.52 -70.45
CA GLU A 900 29.01 -13.94 -70.55
C GLU A 900 29.65 -14.14 -69.17
N ILE A 901 29.35 -13.29 -68.18
CA ILE A 901 29.79 -13.49 -66.77
C ILE A 901 29.26 -14.82 -66.24
N GLY A 902 27.97 -15.11 -66.44
CA GLY A 902 27.36 -16.37 -66.02
C GLY A 902 28.02 -17.59 -66.67
N THR A 903 28.48 -17.45 -67.92
CA THR A 903 29.19 -18.53 -68.64
C THR A 903 30.61 -18.74 -68.11
N VAL A 904 31.35 -17.67 -67.82
CA VAL A 904 32.72 -17.73 -67.26
C VAL A 904 32.72 -18.24 -65.82
N ALA A 905 31.70 -17.90 -65.04
CA ALA A 905 31.55 -18.37 -63.65
C ALA A 905 31.11 -19.85 -63.56
N ALA A 906 30.44 -20.38 -64.60
CA ALA A 906 29.98 -21.77 -64.64
C ALA A 906 30.98 -22.74 -65.29
N SER A 907 31.99 -22.23 -66.01
CA SER A 907 33.15 -22.99 -66.54
C SER A 907 34.29 -23.02 -65.54
#